data_AF-A0A2E3MWZ1-F1
#
_entry.id   AF-A0A2E3MWZ1-F1
#
_cell.length_a   1.000
_cell.length_b   1.000
_cell.length_c   1.000
_cell.angle_alpha   90.00
_cell.angle_beta   90.00
_cell.angle_gamma   90.00
#
_symmetry.space_group_name_H-M   'P 1'
#
loop_
_entity.id
_entity.type
_entity.pdbx_description
1 polymer ?
#
loop_
_entity_poly.entity_id
_entity_poly.type
_entity_poly.pdbx_seq_one_letter_code
_entity_poly.pdbx_strand_id
1 'polypeptide(L)'
;MQASRAGACQHARQQVIPHCNTTISPVHGLSGQAWQDQVLSRSSDQEATTMQSIHPARWLLLAIGLWSPCHAAPFSQKLSSLLQDHEGNVSVAIKHLSTGERFEFHANRTMPTASLIKIAVMVEAYRQADAGRIDMDQRITLLAGDKVPGSGILTTHFSAGTQLSLRDAIRLMISHSDNTATNLVLDQIGIRSTAETMEKLGFPNTKIHAKVFRRETSVFPGRSKQFGLGSTTALETAHLLEQLYRRQLASPAASLAMLKHLENCQDRTKLPRFLDSHTKIAHKAGSLSRVRTDAGIIFLSSGPLVICVLTSDNKDQRWTDENASEILCARVAKVACAHFAQGESEQDRIATAKPPLLTIGATGKTVEDLQRTLNARLKPSPELAIDGDFGPNTQAALRQFQNDRELAPTGTTDPVTWNALGPLVSEDAPQRPPEIINQEVLPKQPADSLTGPPYVSCKAWAIGNHETGQLLWQHAADRRLAIASTTKIMTAYVILRMAQNNPGLLKEVVVFSTGADKTPGSTSRIRAGESLPAGELLYALLLPSGNDAAIALAEHFGRQLLSQTDVKQQIAPVTRFVTAMNRSAKDQQMHNTHFKNPHGLTEKGHLSTAHDLLKLAHAAMKLPEFRKRVATRQRGSTVTGPGGYRRNMLWKNTNRLLAIDGYQGVKTGTTTAAGACLVSLGQRGSDAIFVVVLGSSSSASRYTDTRNLFRWAWQQQINP
;
A
#
# COMPACT_ATOMS: atom_id res chain seq x y z
N MET A 1 15.12 -24.08 -52.22
CA MET A 1 15.86 -23.01 -52.94
C MET A 1 15.81 -21.79 -52.03
N GLN A 2 16.88 -21.38 -51.34
CA GLN A 2 18.13 -20.77 -51.83
C GLN A 2 17.96 -19.37 -52.43
N ALA A 3 18.34 -18.36 -51.61
CA ALA A 3 19.24 -17.24 -51.93
C ALA A 3 18.84 -16.22 -53.04
N SER A 4 19.46 -15.04 -53.18
CA SER A 4 20.62 -14.45 -52.49
C SER A 4 20.63 -12.89 -52.53
N ARG A 5 21.45 -12.28 -51.64
CA ARG A 5 22.31 -11.06 -51.78
C ARG A 5 21.87 -9.95 -52.77
N ALA A 6 21.66 -8.69 -52.36
CA ALA A 6 22.60 -7.70 -51.77
C ALA A 6 23.46 -6.92 -52.79
N GLY A 7 23.53 -5.58 -52.62
CA GLY A 7 24.32 -4.62 -53.40
C GLY A 7 24.21 -3.22 -52.79
N ALA A 8 25.25 -2.39 -52.89
CA ALA A 8 25.36 -1.10 -52.20
C ALA A 8 26.21 -0.08 -53.01
N CYS A 9 26.54 1.06 -52.36
CA CYS A 9 27.34 2.19 -52.90
C CYS A 9 26.64 3.05 -53.95
N GLN A 10 26.95 4.33 -54.15
CA GLN A 10 27.52 5.43 -53.34
C GLN A 10 27.68 6.61 -54.31
N HIS A 11 27.42 7.87 -53.93
CA HIS A 11 28.14 9.04 -54.49
C HIS A 11 27.90 10.30 -53.64
N ALA A 12 28.86 11.22 -53.65
CA ALA A 12 28.83 12.48 -52.89
C ALA A 12 29.71 13.56 -53.55
N ARG A 13 29.29 14.83 -53.45
CA ARG A 13 30.01 16.12 -53.62
C ARG A 13 29.15 17.17 -52.87
N GLN A 14 29.62 17.95 -51.90
CA GLN A 14 30.74 18.93 -51.78
C GLN A 14 30.44 20.34 -52.34
N GLN A 15 31.03 21.34 -51.66
CA GLN A 15 31.06 22.80 -51.92
C GLN A 15 29.80 23.61 -51.49
N VAL A 16 29.88 24.87 -51.02
CA VAL A 16 31.01 25.72 -50.54
C VAL A 16 30.49 26.81 -49.56
N ILE A 17 31.39 27.46 -48.81
CA ILE A 17 31.12 28.55 -47.83
C ILE A 17 31.44 29.94 -48.43
N PRO A 18 30.77 31.02 -47.99
CA PRO A 18 31.40 32.34 -47.89
C PRO A 18 31.39 32.93 -46.46
N HIS A 19 32.45 33.66 -46.11
CA HIS A 19 32.60 34.40 -44.85
C HIS A 19 31.98 35.81 -44.93
N CYS A 20 31.76 36.45 -43.76
CA CYS A 20 32.03 37.87 -43.60
C CYS A 20 32.56 38.17 -42.18
N ASN A 21 33.45 39.15 -42.05
CA ASN A 21 34.09 39.56 -40.78
C ASN A 21 33.55 40.93 -40.32
N THR A 22 33.55 41.17 -39.01
CA THR A 22 33.97 42.47 -38.45
C THR A 22 34.44 42.32 -37.00
N THR A 23 35.52 43.01 -36.64
CA THR A 23 36.12 43.09 -35.30
C THR A 23 36.41 44.55 -34.95
N ILE A 24 36.41 44.92 -33.67
CA ILE A 24 37.24 46.02 -33.11
C ILE A 24 37.33 45.86 -31.57
N SER A 25 38.36 46.45 -30.96
CA SER A 25 38.95 46.06 -29.67
C SER A 25 38.55 46.93 -28.45
N PRO A 26 38.81 46.48 -27.20
CA PRO A 26 38.49 47.22 -25.95
C PRO A 26 39.66 48.07 -25.40
N VAL A 27 39.40 48.88 -24.36
CA VAL A 27 40.40 49.70 -23.62
C VAL A 27 40.15 49.67 -22.09
N HIS A 28 41.18 49.98 -21.30
CA HIS A 28 41.32 49.80 -19.83
C HIS A 28 40.77 50.92 -18.92
N GLY A 29 40.66 50.61 -17.62
CA GLY A 29 40.92 51.53 -16.49
C GLY A 29 39.81 51.58 -15.42
N LEU A 30 40.03 51.73 -14.12
CA LEU A 30 41.08 51.45 -13.11
C LEU A 30 40.69 52.28 -11.85
N SER A 31 40.68 51.68 -10.65
CA SER A 31 40.89 52.30 -9.31
C SER A 31 40.25 53.65 -8.88
N GLY A 32 39.73 53.75 -7.64
CA GLY A 32 39.57 55.06 -6.97
C GLY A 32 38.80 55.06 -5.63
N GLN A 33 39.42 55.56 -4.55
CA GLN A 33 38.90 55.59 -3.18
C GLN A 33 37.89 56.74 -2.89
N ALA A 34 36.75 56.40 -2.27
CA ALA A 34 36.22 56.81 -0.95
C ALA A 34 36.36 58.25 -0.36
N TRP A 35 35.53 58.49 0.69
CA TRP A 35 35.50 59.55 1.74
C TRP A 35 34.65 60.85 1.54
N GLN A 36 33.64 61.00 2.42
CA GLN A 36 33.24 62.20 3.24
C GLN A 36 32.81 63.55 2.55
N ASP A 37 32.04 64.49 3.17
CA ASP A 37 31.38 64.59 4.50
C ASP A 37 30.22 65.67 4.56
N GLN A 38 29.57 65.81 5.74
CA GLN A 38 28.97 67.06 6.33
C GLN A 38 27.65 67.73 5.82
N VAL A 39 26.92 68.63 6.56
CA VAL A 39 26.42 68.70 7.98
C VAL A 39 25.62 70.01 8.27
N LEU A 40 24.95 70.14 9.45
CA LEU A 40 24.17 71.29 10.04
C LEU A 40 22.67 71.41 9.60
N SER A 41 21.67 71.92 10.36
CA SER A 41 21.52 72.61 11.69
C SER A 41 20.06 72.38 12.26
N ARG A 42 19.47 72.94 13.37
CA ARG A 42 19.82 73.87 14.49
C ARG A 42 18.77 73.81 15.68
N SER A 43 19.04 74.57 16.75
CA SER A 43 18.19 75.27 17.80
C SER A 43 16.63 75.27 17.75
N SER A 44 15.84 75.48 18.85
CA SER A 44 16.13 75.76 20.29
C SER A 44 14.87 75.77 21.24
N ASP A 45 15.04 75.22 22.46
CA ASP A 45 14.76 75.74 23.84
C ASP A 45 13.39 76.24 24.40
N GLN A 46 13.35 76.23 25.75
CA GLN A 46 12.37 76.74 26.77
C GLN A 46 11.09 75.91 27.03
N GLU A 47 10.77 75.34 28.22
CA GLU A 47 10.74 75.76 29.66
C GLU A 47 9.36 76.30 30.12
N ALA A 48 8.84 76.07 31.34
CA ALA A 48 9.03 75.03 32.38
C ALA A 48 7.95 75.16 33.49
N THR A 49 7.46 74.07 34.11
CA THR A 49 6.95 74.04 35.52
C THR A 49 6.58 72.63 36.06
N THR A 50 7.56 72.02 36.75
CA THR A 50 7.44 71.26 38.03
C THR A 50 6.09 70.67 38.51
N MET A 51 6.05 69.35 38.72
CA MET A 51 6.00 68.80 40.09
C MET A 51 6.59 67.38 40.21
N GLN A 52 7.16 67.08 41.38
CA GLN A 52 8.13 66.03 41.71
C GLN A 52 7.70 64.57 41.49
N SER A 53 8.58 63.76 40.88
CA SER A 53 9.20 62.58 41.53
C SER A 53 10.34 62.01 40.66
N ILE A 54 11.23 61.20 41.26
CA ILE A 54 12.61 61.01 40.78
C ILE A 54 12.81 59.69 40.00
N HIS A 55 13.34 59.80 38.79
CA HIS A 55 13.98 58.78 37.93
C HIS A 55 13.34 57.39 37.74
N PRO A 56 12.78 57.13 36.54
CA PRO A 56 12.93 55.85 35.86
C PRO A 56 14.24 55.83 35.04
N ALA A 57 15.17 54.93 35.37
CA ALA A 57 16.31 54.65 34.51
C ALA A 57 15.86 53.84 33.26
N ARG A 58 16.46 54.10 32.10
CA ARG A 58 16.12 53.40 30.85
C ARG A 58 16.50 51.92 30.91
N TRP A 59 15.51 51.05 31.02
CA TRP A 59 15.66 49.61 30.76
C TRP A 59 15.88 49.35 29.26
N LEU A 60 17.11 49.46 28.78
CA LEU A 60 17.52 48.87 27.50
C LEU A 60 17.92 47.40 27.71
N LEU A 61 16.95 46.57 28.10
CA LEU A 61 17.19 45.15 28.30
C LEU A 61 17.43 44.46 26.96
N LEU A 62 18.70 44.15 26.69
CA LEU A 62 19.09 43.10 25.75
C LEU A 62 18.48 41.79 26.24
N ALA A 63 17.31 41.46 25.72
CA ALA A 63 16.64 40.19 25.95
C ALA A 63 17.41 39.09 25.23
N ILE A 64 18.54 38.68 25.81
CA ILE A 64 19.20 37.41 25.50
C ILE A 64 18.25 36.32 25.98
N GLY A 65 17.28 35.99 25.13
CA GLY A 65 16.36 34.89 25.35
C GLY A 65 17.16 33.60 25.37
N LEU A 66 17.47 33.12 26.58
CA LEU A 66 18.05 31.81 26.80
C LEU A 66 17.09 30.74 26.25
N TRP A 67 17.30 30.39 24.98
CA TRP A 67 16.79 29.18 24.37
C TRP A 67 17.46 27.99 25.06
N SER A 68 16.99 27.67 26.27
CA SER A 68 17.21 26.36 26.88
C SER A 68 16.76 25.32 25.84
N PRO A 69 17.68 24.51 25.29
CA PRO A 69 17.30 23.53 24.28
C PRO A 69 16.26 22.59 24.91
N CYS A 70 15.10 22.47 24.25
CA CYS A 70 14.01 21.63 24.70
C CYS A 70 14.48 20.17 24.64
N HIS A 71 15.03 19.68 25.74
CA HIS A 71 15.57 18.33 25.85
C HIS A 71 14.44 17.33 25.61
N ALA A 72 14.51 16.62 24.48
CA ALA A 72 13.46 15.70 24.07
C ALA A 72 13.30 14.59 25.12
N ALA A 73 12.16 14.58 25.82
CA ALA A 73 11.86 13.75 26.99
C ALA A 73 12.48 12.34 26.95
N PRO A 74 13.05 11.81 28.07
CA PRO A 74 13.66 10.48 28.09
C PRO A 74 12.76 9.37 27.53
N PHE A 75 13.38 8.33 26.98
CA PHE A 75 12.71 7.17 26.36
C PHE A 75 11.62 6.57 27.27
N SER A 76 11.93 6.39 28.54
CA SER A 76 11.00 5.91 29.57
C SER A 76 9.79 6.83 29.76
N GLN A 77 9.97 8.16 29.72
CA GLN A 77 8.89 9.14 29.85
C GLN A 77 8.00 9.15 28.60
N LYS A 78 8.60 9.14 27.40
CA LYS A 78 7.90 9.06 26.11
C LYS A 78 6.99 7.83 26.02
N LEU A 79 7.47 6.67 26.47
CA LEU A 79 6.65 5.46 26.54
C LEU A 79 5.61 5.51 27.67
N SER A 80 5.96 6.01 28.86
CA SER A 80 5.04 6.02 30.01
C SER A 80 3.79 6.85 29.75
N SER A 81 3.93 8.06 29.18
CA SER A 81 2.76 8.88 28.77
C SER A 81 1.90 8.15 27.74
N LEU A 82 2.51 7.64 26.66
CA LEU A 82 1.81 6.89 25.60
C LEU A 82 1.02 5.68 26.12
N LEU A 83 1.47 5.06 27.22
CA LEU A 83 0.85 3.89 27.84
C LEU A 83 -0.18 4.24 28.91
N GLN A 84 -0.05 5.41 29.55
CA GLN A 84 -1.01 5.96 30.52
C GLN A 84 -2.23 6.57 29.85
N ASP A 85 -2.07 7.15 28.65
CA ASP A 85 -3.16 7.72 27.83
C ASP A 85 -4.14 6.65 27.28
N HIS A 86 -3.86 5.35 27.45
CA HIS A 86 -4.64 4.28 26.83
C HIS A 86 -5.88 3.88 27.63
N GLU A 87 -7.05 3.91 26.99
CA GLU A 87 -8.32 3.50 27.59
C GLU A 87 -8.51 1.97 27.63
N GLY A 88 -7.70 1.30 28.44
CA GLY A 88 -7.72 -0.13 28.70
C GLY A 88 -6.58 -0.57 29.62
N ASN A 89 -6.49 -1.87 29.90
CA ASN A 89 -5.35 -2.45 30.60
C ASN A 89 -4.17 -2.64 29.64
N VAL A 90 -2.97 -2.17 30.00
CA VAL A 90 -1.75 -2.31 29.18
C VAL A 90 -0.61 -2.95 29.96
N SER A 91 0.12 -3.85 29.30
CA SER A 91 1.39 -4.44 29.76
C SER A 91 2.40 -4.46 28.60
N VAL A 92 3.63 -4.01 28.86
CA VAL A 92 4.71 -3.91 27.86
C VAL A 92 6.03 -4.40 28.45
N ALA A 93 6.80 -5.13 27.64
CA ALA A 93 8.19 -5.46 27.89
C ALA A 93 9.02 -5.25 26.61
N ILE A 94 10.15 -4.55 26.74
CA ILE A 94 11.06 -4.22 25.65
C ILE A 94 12.49 -4.47 26.13
N LYS A 95 13.33 -5.10 25.30
CA LYS A 95 14.74 -5.35 25.61
C LYS A 95 15.59 -5.31 24.34
N HIS A 96 16.61 -4.45 24.32
CA HIS A 96 17.62 -4.44 23.26
C HIS A 96 18.72 -5.47 23.60
N LEU A 97 18.86 -6.50 22.76
CA LEU A 97 19.67 -7.68 23.10
C LEU A 97 21.18 -7.44 23.05
N SER A 98 21.65 -6.42 22.33
CA SER A 98 23.07 -6.05 22.26
C SER A 98 23.54 -5.26 23.48
N THR A 99 22.73 -4.29 23.97
CA THR A 99 23.10 -3.42 25.09
C THR A 99 22.55 -3.89 26.44
N GLY A 100 21.56 -4.78 26.45
CA GLY A 100 20.84 -5.21 27.65
C GLY A 100 19.84 -4.18 28.21
N GLU A 101 19.77 -2.98 27.62
CA GLU A 101 18.80 -1.95 28.00
C GLU A 101 17.36 -2.44 27.81
N ARG A 102 16.48 -2.06 28.74
CA ARG A 102 15.11 -2.57 28.82
C ARG A 102 14.13 -1.52 29.31
N PHE A 103 12.87 -1.67 28.89
CA PHE A 103 11.73 -0.93 29.40
C PHE A 103 10.60 -1.90 29.75
N GLU A 104 10.02 -1.75 30.94
CA GLU A 104 8.97 -2.62 31.47
C GLU A 104 7.83 -1.76 32.04
N PHE A 105 6.60 -2.02 31.62
CA PHE A 105 5.39 -1.34 32.13
C PHE A 105 4.33 -2.39 32.44
N HIS A 106 4.03 -2.59 33.73
CA HIS A 106 3.23 -3.73 34.21
C HIS A 106 3.66 -5.10 33.63
N ALA A 107 4.94 -5.30 33.33
CA ALA A 107 5.43 -6.40 32.49
C ALA A 107 5.11 -7.80 33.04
N ASN A 108 5.01 -7.93 34.36
CA ASN A 108 4.66 -9.16 35.09
C ASN A 108 3.15 -9.41 35.24
N ARG A 109 2.29 -8.51 34.74
CA ARG A 109 0.83 -8.70 34.80
C ARG A 109 0.41 -9.82 33.85
N THR A 110 -0.36 -10.79 34.35
CA THR A 110 -0.99 -11.80 33.48
C THR A 110 -2.12 -11.16 32.68
N MET A 111 -2.06 -11.31 31.36
CA MET A 111 -2.96 -10.69 30.38
C MET A 111 -3.50 -11.76 29.40
N PRO A 112 -4.68 -11.54 28.79
CA PRO A 112 -5.19 -12.40 27.72
C PRO A 112 -4.38 -12.24 26.44
N THR A 113 -4.05 -13.35 25.77
CA THR A 113 -3.16 -13.35 24.59
C THR A 113 -3.86 -13.09 23.26
N ALA A 114 -5.16 -13.35 23.17
CA ALA A 114 -5.81 -13.65 21.90
C ALA A 114 -4.99 -14.70 21.11
N SER A 115 -4.67 -14.45 19.83
CA SER A 115 -3.85 -15.36 19.00
C SER A 115 -2.33 -15.30 19.21
N LEU A 116 -1.81 -14.46 20.11
CA LEU A 116 -0.37 -14.41 20.41
C LEU A 116 0.17 -15.73 20.99
N ILE A 117 -0.66 -16.48 21.74
CA ILE A 117 -0.30 -17.77 22.34
C ILE A 117 0.11 -18.83 21.32
N LYS A 118 -0.19 -18.63 20.02
CA LYS A 118 0.24 -19.50 18.93
C LYS A 118 1.78 -19.58 18.81
N ILE A 119 2.54 -18.64 19.38
CA ILE A 119 4.00 -18.80 19.57
C ILE A 119 4.31 -20.02 20.44
N ALA A 120 3.72 -20.14 21.63
CA ALA A 120 3.98 -21.25 22.55
C ALA A 120 3.57 -22.61 21.95
N VAL A 121 2.45 -22.65 21.23
CA VAL A 121 1.98 -23.83 20.49
C VAL A 121 2.99 -24.25 19.42
N MET A 122 3.58 -23.31 18.68
CA MET A 122 4.66 -23.59 17.73
C MET A 122 5.93 -24.10 18.43
N VAL A 123 6.30 -23.51 19.58
CA VAL A 123 7.50 -23.91 20.35
C VAL A 123 7.39 -25.36 20.83
N GLU A 124 6.23 -25.77 21.37
CA GLU A 124 6.05 -27.17 21.76
C GLU A 124 6.05 -28.11 20.54
N ALA A 125 5.42 -27.74 19.42
CA ALA A 125 5.46 -28.58 18.21
C ALA A 125 6.90 -28.82 17.71
N TYR A 126 7.74 -27.78 17.70
CA TYR A 126 9.15 -27.93 17.33
C TYR A 126 9.96 -28.74 18.35
N ARG A 127 9.70 -28.58 19.65
CA ARG A 127 10.35 -29.40 20.70
C ARG A 127 9.90 -30.86 20.72
N GLN A 128 8.68 -31.17 20.27
CA GLN A 128 8.24 -32.54 20.04
C GLN A 128 8.93 -33.16 18.81
N ALA A 129 9.09 -32.38 17.73
CA ALA A 129 9.78 -32.84 16.52
C ALA A 129 11.28 -33.08 16.74
N ASP A 130 11.99 -32.15 17.41
CA ASP A 130 13.40 -32.35 17.80
C ASP A 130 13.59 -33.59 18.70
N ALA A 131 12.58 -33.95 19.47
CA ALA A 131 12.57 -35.13 20.34
C ALA A 131 11.95 -36.38 19.69
N GLY A 132 11.74 -36.37 18.37
CA GLY A 132 11.24 -37.53 17.59
C GLY A 132 9.80 -37.96 17.91
N ARG A 133 9.01 -37.15 18.61
CA ARG A 133 7.63 -37.50 19.02
C ARG A 133 6.57 -37.24 17.95
N ILE A 134 6.83 -36.32 17.02
CA ILE A 134 5.97 -36.01 15.86
C ILE A 134 6.85 -35.72 14.65
N ASP A 135 6.37 -36.02 13.44
CA ASP A 135 7.03 -35.58 12.21
C ASP A 135 6.43 -34.25 11.72
N MET A 136 7.30 -33.35 11.22
CA MET A 136 6.92 -32.06 10.65
C MET A 136 6.39 -32.19 9.21
N ASP A 137 6.77 -33.22 8.47
CA ASP A 137 6.30 -33.48 7.10
C ASP A 137 5.03 -34.35 7.04
N GLN A 138 4.62 -34.95 8.17
CA GLN A 138 3.43 -35.80 8.27
C GLN A 138 2.17 -35.10 7.75
N ARG A 139 1.35 -35.85 7.00
CA ARG A 139 0.14 -35.32 6.36
C ARG A 139 -1.04 -35.32 7.33
N ILE A 140 -1.49 -34.12 7.67
CA ILE A 140 -2.75 -33.90 8.38
C ILE A 140 -3.85 -33.71 7.35
N THR A 141 -4.99 -34.38 7.52
CA THR A 141 -6.18 -34.18 6.68
C THR A 141 -7.13 -33.19 7.34
N LEU A 142 -7.53 -32.15 6.62
CA LEU A 142 -8.56 -31.21 7.04
C LEU A 142 -9.95 -31.85 6.88
N LEU A 143 -10.62 -32.17 7.99
CA LEU A 143 -11.99 -32.67 8.00
C LEU A 143 -13.01 -31.51 8.03
N ALA A 144 -14.27 -31.82 7.73
CA ALA A 144 -15.35 -30.82 7.78
C ALA A 144 -15.60 -30.28 9.19
N GLY A 145 -15.42 -31.11 10.24
CA GLY A 145 -15.65 -30.74 11.64
C GLY A 145 -14.55 -29.87 12.29
N ASP A 146 -13.35 -29.88 11.72
CA ASP A 146 -12.18 -29.13 12.26
C ASP A 146 -12.31 -27.64 11.98
N LYS A 147 -13.04 -27.29 10.91
CA LYS A 147 -13.24 -25.93 10.42
C LYS A 147 -13.93 -25.05 11.46
N VAL A 148 -13.20 -24.03 11.93
CA VAL A 148 -13.70 -23.01 12.86
C VAL A 148 -13.68 -21.61 12.22
N PRO A 149 -14.52 -20.67 12.69
CA PRO A 149 -14.61 -19.32 12.12
C PRO A 149 -13.44 -18.40 12.54
N GLY A 150 -13.50 -17.15 12.10
CA GLY A 150 -12.50 -16.11 12.40
C GLY A 150 -11.33 -16.12 11.42
N SER A 151 -10.14 -15.73 11.90
CA SER A 151 -8.92 -15.64 11.09
C SER A 151 -8.47 -17.00 10.55
N GLY A 152 -8.09 -17.02 9.27
CA GLY A 152 -7.54 -18.19 8.59
C GLY A 152 -7.88 -18.21 7.10
N ILE A 153 -7.38 -19.24 6.42
CA ILE A 153 -7.69 -19.55 5.02
C ILE A 153 -8.25 -20.98 4.84
N LEU A 154 -7.95 -21.92 5.74
CA LEU A 154 -8.39 -23.31 5.63
C LEU A 154 -9.91 -23.46 5.65
N THR A 155 -10.60 -22.68 6.50
CA THR A 155 -12.07 -22.72 6.61
C THR A 155 -12.75 -22.29 5.31
N THR A 156 -12.26 -21.21 4.68
CA THR A 156 -12.95 -20.49 3.58
C THR A 156 -12.45 -20.84 2.17
N HIS A 157 -11.25 -21.40 2.03
CA HIS A 157 -10.61 -21.60 0.71
C HIS A 157 -10.17 -23.03 0.40
N PHE A 158 -10.24 -23.96 1.35
CA PHE A 158 -9.85 -25.36 1.17
C PHE A 158 -11.03 -26.31 1.44
N SER A 159 -11.11 -27.40 0.70
CA SER A 159 -12.18 -28.41 0.87
C SER A 159 -11.84 -29.37 2.02
N ALA A 160 -12.87 -30.00 2.61
CA ALA A 160 -12.65 -31.17 3.45
C ALA A 160 -11.96 -32.28 2.61
N GLY A 161 -11.06 -33.05 3.23
CA GLY A 161 -10.18 -33.99 2.54
C GLY A 161 -8.87 -33.37 2.02
N THR A 162 -8.67 -32.05 2.14
CA THR A 162 -7.37 -31.43 1.84
C THR A 162 -6.30 -31.96 2.79
N GLN A 163 -5.16 -32.41 2.25
CA GLN A 163 -3.99 -32.79 3.04
C GLN A 163 -2.93 -31.68 3.02
N LEU A 164 -2.34 -31.40 4.18
CA LEU A 164 -1.23 -30.46 4.35
C LEU A 164 -0.19 -31.04 5.33
N SER A 165 1.07 -30.61 5.26
CA SER A 165 2.06 -31.03 6.28
C SER A 165 1.78 -30.35 7.62
N LEU A 166 2.22 -30.94 8.74
CA LEU A 166 2.21 -30.26 10.04
C LEU A 166 2.99 -28.92 9.96
N ARG A 167 4.13 -28.89 9.25
CA ARG A 167 4.92 -27.67 9.02
C ARG A 167 4.14 -26.57 8.29
N ASP A 168 3.28 -26.93 7.34
CA ASP A 168 2.40 -25.98 6.63
C ASP A 168 1.24 -25.53 7.52
N ALA A 169 0.67 -26.42 8.35
CA ALA A 169 -0.34 -26.03 9.35
C ALA A 169 0.23 -25.02 10.36
N ILE A 170 1.44 -25.25 10.86
CA ILE A 170 2.18 -24.28 11.69
C ILE A 170 2.42 -22.97 10.92
N ARG A 171 2.82 -23.03 9.64
CA ARG A 171 2.99 -21.83 8.82
C ARG A 171 1.70 -21.01 8.74
N LEU A 172 0.54 -21.63 8.51
CA LEU A 172 -0.75 -20.93 8.45
C LEU A 172 -1.22 -20.41 9.81
N MET A 173 -0.99 -21.18 10.88
CA MET A 173 -1.25 -20.80 12.28
C MET A 173 -0.51 -19.52 12.68
N ILE A 174 0.73 -19.33 12.20
CA ILE A 174 1.52 -18.13 12.46
C ILE A 174 1.21 -17.02 11.44
N SER A 175 1.40 -17.29 10.14
CA SER A 175 1.36 -16.27 9.07
C SER A 175 0.01 -15.56 8.93
N HIS A 176 -1.07 -16.35 8.84
CA HIS A 176 -2.45 -15.88 8.64
C HIS A 176 -3.26 -15.91 9.95
N SER A 177 -2.61 -16.25 11.07
CA SER A 177 -3.26 -16.48 12.36
C SER A 177 -4.35 -17.55 12.31
N ASP A 178 -4.24 -18.55 11.43
CA ASP A 178 -5.34 -19.48 11.09
C ASP A 178 -5.81 -20.31 12.29
N ASN A 179 -7.11 -20.21 12.62
CA ASN A 179 -7.74 -20.86 13.77
C ASN A 179 -7.96 -22.36 13.57
N THR A 180 -8.28 -22.79 12.35
CA THR A 180 -8.45 -24.21 12.01
C THR A 180 -7.10 -24.91 12.02
N ALA A 181 -6.07 -24.28 11.44
CA ALA A 181 -4.69 -24.78 11.53
C ALA A 181 -4.18 -24.83 12.98
N THR A 182 -4.59 -23.89 13.85
CA THR A 182 -4.26 -23.94 15.28
C THR A 182 -4.83 -25.19 15.95
N ASN A 183 -6.08 -25.54 15.63
CA ASN A 183 -6.73 -26.74 16.18
C ASN A 183 -6.03 -28.01 15.67
N LEU A 184 -5.77 -28.10 14.37
CA LEU A 184 -5.04 -29.23 13.76
C LEU A 184 -3.64 -29.44 14.38
N VAL A 185 -2.90 -28.36 14.68
CA VAL A 185 -1.61 -28.44 15.39
C VAL A 185 -1.80 -28.89 16.84
N LEU A 186 -2.78 -28.35 17.56
CA LEU A 186 -3.10 -28.76 18.94
C LEU A 186 -3.55 -30.22 19.04
N ASP A 187 -4.15 -30.79 17.99
CA ASP A 187 -4.48 -32.21 17.89
C ASP A 187 -3.25 -33.12 17.76
N GLN A 188 -2.14 -32.64 17.16
CA GLN A 188 -0.91 -33.42 17.10
C GLN A 188 -0.11 -33.35 18.40
N ILE A 189 -0.06 -32.18 19.05
CA ILE A 189 0.86 -31.94 20.17
C ILE A 189 0.22 -32.05 21.56
N GLY A 190 -1.11 -31.91 21.65
CA GLY A 190 -1.86 -31.80 22.89
C GLY A 190 -1.88 -30.39 23.51
N ILE A 191 -2.97 -30.04 24.19
CA ILE A 191 -3.12 -28.70 24.81
C ILE A 191 -2.26 -28.58 26.08
N ARG A 192 -2.15 -29.66 26.86
CA ARG A 192 -1.45 -29.68 28.17
C ARG A 192 0.07 -29.59 28.04
N SER A 193 0.66 -30.34 27.10
CA SER A 193 2.10 -30.37 26.83
C SER A 193 2.70 -28.98 26.59
N THR A 194 1.99 -28.12 25.84
CA THR A 194 2.38 -26.72 25.63
C THR A 194 2.56 -25.98 26.96
N ALA A 195 1.63 -26.16 27.90
CA ALA A 195 1.70 -25.49 29.20
C ALA A 195 2.80 -26.07 30.11
N GLU A 196 3.03 -27.39 30.07
CA GLU A 196 4.14 -28.03 30.80
C GLU A 196 5.51 -27.61 30.27
N THR A 197 5.66 -27.47 28.95
CA THR A 197 6.90 -26.99 28.33
C THR A 197 7.13 -25.51 28.63
N MET A 198 6.10 -24.66 28.64
CA MET A 198 6.24 -23.27 29.09
C MET A 198 6.65 -23.19 30.56
N GLU A 199 6.07 -24.01 31.45
CA GLU A 199 6.52 -24.11 32.85
C GLU A 199 7.99 -24.56 32.97
N LYS A 200 8.40 -25.62 32.25
CA LYS A 200 9.78 -26.12 32.22
C LYS A 200 10.80 -25.12 31.66
N LEU A 201 10.35 -24.12 30.88
CA LEU A 201 11.17 -23.02 30.35
C LEU A 201 11.16 -21.75 31.24
N GLY A 202 10.42 -21.76 32.36
CA GLY A 202 10.32 -20.62 33.28
C GLY A 202 9.18 -19.63 32.97
N PHE A 203 8.17 -20.05 32.19
CA PHE A 203 7.05 -19.21 31.73
C PHE A 203 5.68 -19.72 32.25
N PRO A 204 5.44 -19.74 33.58
CA PRO A 204 4.27 -20.40 34.17
C PRO A 204 2.92 -19.72 33.88
N ASN A 205 2.88 -18.48 33.38
CA ASN A 205 1.61 -17.85 32.98
C ASN A 205 1.30 -18.01 31.49
N THR A 206 2.29 -18.35 30.68
CA THR A 206 2.19 -18.60 29.24
C THR A 206 1.49 -19.93 29.00
N LYS A 207 0.16 -19.88 28.81
CA LYS A 207 -0.69 -21.08 28.70
C LYS A 207 -1.72 -20.93 27.60
N ILE A 208 -1.79 -21.92 26.71
CA ILE A 208 -2.98 -22.20 25.90
C ILE A 208 -4.00 -22.90 26.80
N HIS A 209 -5.28 -22.48 26.74
CA HIS A 209 -6.31 -23.02 27.63
C HIS A 209 -7.20 -24.05 26.98
N ALA A 210 -7.49 -23.92 25.68
CA ALA A 210 -8.44 -24.73 24.92
C ALA A 210 -8.11 -24.64 23.40
N LYS A 211 -8.73 -25.51 22.59
CA LYS A 211 -8.82 -25.29 21.13
C LYS A 211 -9.63 -24.02 20.80
N VAL A 212 -9.32 -23.40 19.67
CA VAL A 212 -9.98 -22.17 19.20
C VAL A 212 -11.43 -22.46 18.81
N PHE A 213 -12.36 -21.63 19.27
CA PHE A 213 -13.83 -21.82 19.17
C PHE A 213 -14.38 -23.14 19.76
N ARG A 214 -13.59 -23.83 20.58
CA ARG A 214 -13.91 -25.13 21.17
C ARG A 214 -13.62 -25.12 22.68
N ARG A 215 -14.26 -24.20 23.41
CA ARG A 215 -13.92 -23.85 24.80
C ARG A 215 -14.20 -24.98 25.80
N GLU A 216 -15.08 -25.90 25.45
CA GLU A 216 -15.32 -27.17 26.13
C GLU A 216 -14.06 -28.05 26.25
N THR A 217 -13.08 -27.91 25.34
CA THR A 217 -11.78 -28.63 25.40
C THR A 217 -10.80 -28.07 26.44
N SER A 218 -11.27 -27.22 27.38
CA SER A 218 -10.36 -26.44 28.22
C SER A 218 -9.69 -27.27 29.32
N VAL A 219 -8.36 -27.40 29.24
CA VAL A 219 -7.53 -28.02 30.30
C VAL A 219 -7.22 -27.06 31.46
N PHE A 220 -7.61 -25.78 31.36
CA PHE A 220 -7.54 -24.78 32.44
C PHE A 220 -8.85 -23.96 32.55
N PRO A 221 -9.99 -24.55 32.96
CA PRO A 221 -11.30 -23.89 32.88
C PRO A 221 -11.39 -22.52 33.57
N GLY A 222 -10.76 -22.36 34.74
CA GLY A 222 -10.68 -21.08 35.45
C GLY A 222 -9.95 -19.98 34.66
N ARG A 223 -8.74 -20.27 34.16
CA ARG A 223 -7.99 -19.33 33.31
C ARG A 223 -8.68 -19.09 31.96
N SER A 224 -9.40 -20.08 31.43
CA SER A 224 -10.25 -19.90 30.24
C SER A 224 -11.43 -18.95 30.49
N LYS A 225 -12.02 -18.95 31.69
CA LYS A 225 -13.05 -17.99 32.11
C LYS A 225 -12.49 -16.58 32.29
N GLN A 226 -11.25 -16.43 32.78
CA GLN A 226 -10.62 -15.14 33.06
C GLN A 226 -9.96 -14.49 31.83
N PHE A 227 -9.28 -15.28 30.98
CA PHE A 227 -8.41 -14.78 29.90
C PHE A 227 -8.78 -15.30 28.49
N GLY A 228 -9.81 -16.16 28.37
CA GLY A 228 -10.21 -16.74 27.09
C GLY A 228 -9.23 -17.79 26.58
N LEU A 229 -8.80 -17.67 25.32
CA LEU A 229 -8.03 -18.70 24.60
C LEU A 229 -6.68 -19.05 25.28
N GLY A 230 -5.99 -18.05 25.83
CA GLY A 230 -4.69 -18.22 26.47
C GLY A 230 -4.27 -16.99 27.27
N SER A 231 -3.30 -17.18 28.16
CA SER A 231 -2.69 -16.13 28.98
C SER A 231 -1.17 -16.08 28.80
N THR A 232 -0.56 -14.95 29.15
CA THR A 232 0.89 -14.73 29.27
C THR A 232 1.15 -13.51 30.17
N THR A 233 2.40 -13.24 30.55
CA THR A 233 2.85 -11.88 30.91
C THR A 233 3.64 -11.28 29.73
N ALA A 234 3.84 -9.96 29.70
CA ALA A 234 4.67 -9.36 28.67
C ALA A 234 6.15 -9.77 28.82
N LEU A 235 6.63 -9.90 30.06
CA LEU A 235 7.99 -10.32 30.36
C LEU A 235 8.26 -11.78 29.96
N GLU A 236 7.33 -12.71 30.23
CA GLU A 236 7.46 -14.11 29.80
C GLU A 236 7.54 -14.22 28.26
N THR A 237 6.69 -13.50 27.53
CA THR A 237 6.75 -13.48 26.05
C THR A 237 8.06 -12.86 25.54
N ALA A 238 8.56 -11.80 26.19
CA ALA A 238 9.85 -11.21 25.82
C ALA A 238 11.02 -12.18 26.06
N HIS A 239 11.07 -12.87 27.20
CA HIS A 239 12.10 -13.88 27.47
C HIS A 239 11.99 -15.10 26.55
N LEU A 240 10.78 -15.54 26.20
CA LEU A 240 10.55 -16.58 25.18
C LEU A 240 11.14 -16.16 23.82
N LEU A 241 10.90 -14.92 23.39
CA LEU A 241 11.46 -14.37 22.14
C LEU A 241 12.99 -14.18 22.19
N GLU A 242 13.55 -13.81 23.34
CA GLU A 242 15.00 -13.75 23.53
C GLU A 242 15.65 -15.15 23.45
N GLN A 243 15.10 -16.16 24.14
CA GLN A 243 15.57 -17.54 24.03
C GLN A 243 15.41 -18.08 22.60
N LEU A 244 14.36 -17.67 21.87
CA LEU A 244 14.19 -18.03 20.45
C LEU A 244 15.31 -17.43 19.58
N TYR A 245 15.61 -16.14 19.75
CA TYR A 245 16.70 -15.47 19.04
C TYR A 245 18.07 -16.10 19.37
N ARG A 246 18.32 -16.40 20.65
CA ARG A 246 19.52 -17.08 21.14
C ARG A 246 19.60 -18.57 20.76
N ARG A 247 18.58 -19.12 20.10
CA ARG A 247 18.45 -20.53 19.66
C ARG A 247 18.47 -21.54 20.83
N GLN A 248 17.82 -21.18 21.93
CA GLN A 248 17.79 -21.92 23.20
C GLN A 248 16.46 -22.65 23.46
N LEU A 249 15.38 -22.33 22.74
CA LEU A 249 14.07 -22.98 22.91
C LEU A 249 14.00 -24.40 22.36
N ALA A 250 14.84 -24.73 21.39
CA ALA A 250 14.76 -25.94 20.57
C ALA A 250 16.15 -26.19 19.95
N SER A 251 16.29 -27.14 19.04
CA SER A 251 17.50 -27.25 18.23
C SER A 251 17.80 -25.94 17.49
N PRO A 252 19.06 -25.66 17.10
CA PRO A 252 19.38 -24.47 16.33
C PRO A 252 18.62 -24.38 15.00
N ALA A 253 18.36 -25.53 14.36
CA ALA A 253 17.58 -25.62 13.13
C ALA A 253 16.09 -25.33 13.37
N ALA A 254 15.48 -25.94 14.40
CA ALA A 254 14.10 -25.68 14.80
C ALA A 254 13.89 -24.21 15.21
N SER A 255 14.83 -23.62 15.95
CA SER A 255 14.80 -22.21 16.34
C SER A 255 14.83 -21.27 15.12
N LEU A 256 15.66 -21.54 14.12
CA LEU A 256 15.69 -20.79 12.86
C LEU A 256 14.40 -20.97 12.04
N ALA A 257 13.80 -22.16 12.03
CA ALA A 257 12.53 -22.41 11.36
C ALA A 257 11.37 -21.66 12.04
N MET A 258 11.33 -21.64 13.38
CA MET A 258 10.37 -20.87 14.17
C MET A 258 10.48 -19.36 13.94
N LEU A 259 11.71 -18.82 13.94
CA LEU A 259 11.95 -17.42 13.55
C LEU A 259 11.40 -17.14 12.14
N LYS A 260 11.67 -18.01 11.17
CA LYS A 260 11.21 -17.83 9.80
C LYS A 260 9.68 -17.91 9.65
N HIS A 261 8.95 -18.63 10.49
CA HIS A 261 7.48 -18.54 10.52
C HIS A 261 7.00 -17.16 11.00
N LEU A 262 7.64 -16.60 12.04
CA LEU A 262 7.31 -15.27 12.59
C LEU A 262 7.68 -14.12 11.63
N GLU A 263 8.76 -14.26 10.86
CA GLU A 263 9.10 -13.33 9.76
C GLU A 263 8.03 -13.31 8.66
N ASN A 264 7.29 -14.40 8.49
CA ASN A 264 6.20 -14.53 7.52
C ASN A 264 4.81 -14.17 8.09
N CYS A 265 4.72 -13.57 9.29
CA CYS A 265 3.47 -13.00 9.80
C CYS A 265 2.95 -11.89 8.87
N GLN A 266 1.68 -11.97 8.47
CA GLN A 266 1.05 -11.06 7.50
C GLN A 266 0.35 -9.85 8.15
N ASP A 267 0.31 -9.78 9.49
CA ASP A 267 -0.23 -8.60 10.18
C ASP A 267 0.70 -7.39 9.97
N ARG A 268 0.12 -6.26 9.55
CA ARG A 268 0.84 -4.99 9.34
C ARG A 268 0.14 -3.80 10.00
N THR A 269 -0.84 -4.05 10.88
CA THR A 269 -1.64 -2.97 11.51
C THR A 269 -1.12 -2.57 12.90
N LYS A 270 -0.30 -3.44 13.51
CA LYS A 270 0.28 -3.32 14.87
C LYS A 270 1.78 -3.01 14.83
N LEU A 271 2.68 -3.82 15.41
CA LEU A 271 4.12 -3.48 15.54
C LEU A 271 4.78 -3.01 14.23
N PRO A 272 4.55 -3.64 13.05
CA PRO A 272 5.21 -3.22 11.81
C PRO A 272 4.71 -1.89 11.22
N ARG A 273 3.52 -1.42 11.64
CA ARG A 273 2.71 -0.44 10.91
C ARG A 273 3.37 0.95 10.75
N PHE A 274 4.23 1.32 11.68
CA PHE A 274 4.95 2.59 11.69
C PHE A 274 6.48 2.40 11.75
N LEU A 275 6.96 1.20 11.37
CA LEU A 275 8.37 0.95 11.09
C LEU A 275 8.65 1.24 9.61
N ASP A 276 9.91 1.43 9.25
CA ASP A 276 10.29 1.67 7.86
C ASP A 276 10.17 0.38 7.05
N SER A 277 9.95 0.49 5.73
CA SER A 277 9.76 -0.68 4.83
C SER A 277 10.94 -1.64 4.76
N HIS A 278 12.07 -1.29 5.38
CA HIS A 278 13.30 -2.08 5.43
C HIS A 278 13.60 -2.61 6.84
N THR A 279 12.82 -2.21 7.85
CA THR A 279 12.93 -2.73 9.22
C THR A 279 12.40 -4.16 9.28
N LYS A 280 13.31 -5.14 9.26
CA LYS A 280 12.93 -6.55 9.38
C LYS A 280 12.34 -6.83 10.77
N ILE A 281 11.23 -7.57 10.81
CA ILE A 281 10.55 -7.97 12.05
C ILE A 281 10.08 -9.42 11.97
N ALA A 282 10.25 -10.18 13.06
CA ALA A 282 9.70 -11.51 13.27
C ALA A 282 8.70 -11.44 14.44
N HIS A 283 7.39 -11.49 14.17
CA HIS A 283 6.35 -11.22 15.19
C HIS A 283 5.10 -12.11 15.07
N LYS A 284 4.19 -12.00 16.05
CA LYS A 284 2.85 -12.60 16.01
C LYS A 284 1.80 -11.69 16.67
N ALA A 285 0.92 -11.14 15.85
CA ALA A 285 -0.25 -10.41 16.34
C ALA A 285 -1.36 -11.33 16.91
N GLY A 286 -2.18 -10.78 17.80
CA GLY A 286 -3.43 -11.36 18.28
C GLY A 286 -4.53 -10.29 18.44
N SER A 287 -5.78 -10.69 18.22
CA SER A 287 -6.93 -9.78 18.33
C SER A 287 -8.22 -10.50 18.72
N LEU A 288 -8.96 -9.90 19.65
CA LEU A 288 -10.38 -10.09 19.97
C LEU A 288 -10.96 -8.68 20.22
N SER A 289 -12.28 -8.50 20.27
CA SER A 289 -12.88 -7.17 20.34
C SER A 289 -12.29 -6.29 21.47
N ARG A 290 -12.12 -6.84 22.68
CA ARG A 290 -11.53 -6.16 23.86
C ARG A 290 -10.02 -6.34 24.05
N VAL A 291 -9.32 -7.06 23.17
CA VAL A 291 -7.93 -7.49 23.40
C VAL A 291 -7.12 -7.31 22.12
N ARG A 292 -6.05 -6.53 22.15
CA ARG A 292 -5.06 -6.45 21.06
C ARG A 292 -3.67 -6.73 21.60
N THR A 293 -2.95 -7.61 20.93
CA THR A 293 -1.64 -8.08 21.34
C THR A 293 -0.74 -8.17 20.12
N ASP A 294 0.55 -7.88 20.29
CA ASP A 294 1.57 -8.17 19.27
C ASP A 294 2.94 -8.22 19.96
N ALA A 295 3.77 -9.19 19.57
CA ALA A 295 5.10 -9.38 20.13
C ALA A 295 6.04 -9.98 19.10
N GLY A 296 7.32 -9.60 19.14
CA GLY A 296 8.32 -10.06 18.19
C GLY A 296 9.74 -9.56 18.46
N ILE A 297 10.61 -9.85 17.51
CA ILE A 297 11.99 -9.37 17.42
C ILE A 297 12.05 -8.44 16.22
N ILE A 298 12.41 -7.18 16.46
CA ILE A 298 12.74 -6.20 15.42
C ILE A 298 14.26 -6.22 15.24
N PHE A 299 14.74 -6.30 14.00
CA PHE A 299 16.18 -6.33 13.72
C PHE A 299 16.65 -4.94 13.28
N LEU A 300 17.29 -4.21 14.18
CA LEU A 300 17.93 -2.92 13.92
C LEU A 300 19.43 -3.12 13.60
N SER A 301 20.06 -2.09 13.05
CA SER A 301 21.52 -2.03 12.83
C SER A 301 22.31 -2.10 14.14
N SER A 302 21.83 -1.41 15.18
CA SER A 302 22.35 -1.45 16.56
C SER A 302 22.15 -2.80 17.26
N GLY A 303 21.17 -3.59 16.81
CA GLY A 303 20.92 -4.93 17.32
C GLY A 303 19.48 -5.43 17.26
N PRO A 304 19.24 -6.65 17.79
CA PRO A 304 17.89 -7.20 17.91
C PRO A 304 17.16 -6.54 19.08
N LEU A 305 15.99 -5.99 18.81
CA LEU A 305 15.07 -5.40 19.78
C LEU A 305 13.89 -6.36 20.00
N VAL A 306 13.84 -7.01 21.16
CA VAL A 306 12.67 -7.78 21.60
C VAL A 306 11.61 -6.81 22.12
N ILE A 307 10.37 -7.00 21.70
CA ILE A 307 9.22 -6.18 22.09
C ILE A 307 7.96 -7.05 22.26
N CYS A 308 7.22 -6.80 23.33
CA CYS A 308 5.90 -7.38 23.59
C CYS A 308 4.95 -6.28 24.07
N VAL A 309 3.79 -6.15 23.42
CA VAL A 309 2.73 -5.21 23.79
C VAL A 309 1.41 -5.97 23.95
N LEU A 310 0.82 -5.91 25.14
CA LEU A 310 -0.42 -6.59 25.50
C LEU A 310 -1.45 -5.57 25.97
N THR A 311 -2.65 -5.58 25.36
CA THR A 311 -3.78 -4.75 25.79
C THR A 311 -5.02 -5.59 26.04
N SER A 312 -5.78 -5.29 27.09
CA SER A 312 -7.08 -5.92 27.38
C SER A 312 -8.10 -4.91 27.89
N ASP A 313 -9.37 -5.29 27.86
CA ASP A 313 -10.49 -4.49 28.36
C ASP A 313 -10.64 -3.12 27.68
N ASN A 314 -10.08 -3.02 26.47
CA ASN A 314 -10.03 -1.81 25.66
C ASN A 314 -11.44 -1.24 25.43
N LYS A 315 -11.62 0.07 25.64
CA LYS A 315 -12.88 0.75 25.30
C LYS A 315 -13.12 0.73 23.79
N ASP A 316 -12.09 1.01 22.99
CA ASP A 316 -12.16 0.89 21.53
C ASP A 316 -12.12 -0.57 21.06
N GLN A 317 -13.32 -1.09 20.77
CA GLN A 317 -13.54 -2.46 20.30
C GLN A 317 -13.78 -2.56 18.78
N ARG A 318 -13.57 -1.47 18.04
CA ARG A 318 -13.77 -1.43 16.58
C ARG A 318 -12.77 -2.35 15.87
N TRP A 319 -13.20 -2.95 14.76
CA TRP A 319 -12.36 -3.75 13.86
C TRP A 319 -12.04 -2.91 12.62
N THR A 320 -11.23 -1.88 12.80
CA THR A 320 -10.75 -0.98 11.75
C THR A 320 -9.27 -0.67 11.99
N ASP A 321 -8.55 -0.23 10.96
CA ASP A 321 -7.13 0.09 11.08
C ASP A 321 -6.88 1.27 12.03
N GLU A 322 -7.90 2.09 12.31
CA GLU A 322 -7.88 3.20 13.27
C GLU A 322 -8.15 2.77 14.72
N ASN A 323 -8.14 1.47 15.04
CA ASN A 323 -8.30 0.99 16.41
C ASN A 323 -7.17 1.51 17.31
N ALA A 324 -7.54 2.17 18.42
CA ALA A 324 -6.61 2.82 19.34
C ALA A 324 -5.52 1.89 19.87
N SER A 325 -5.85 0.62 20.14
CA SER A 325 -4.92 -0.37 20.69
C SER A 325 -3.95 -0.93 19.65
N GLU A 326 -4.37 -0.99 18.37
CA GLU A 326 -3.49 -1.38 17.26
C GLU A 326 -2.51 -0.25 16.92
N ILE A 327 -3.00 1.00 16.93
CA ILE A 327 -2.18 2.21 16.88
C ILE A 327 -1.21 2.29 18.07
N LEU A 328 -1.62 1.88 19.29
CA LEU A 328 -0.73 1.84 20.45
C LEU A 328 0.44 0.89 20.22
N CYS A 329 0.19 -0.35 19.78
CA CYS A 329 1.26 -1.31 19.45
C CYS A 329 2.24 -0.71 18.44
N ALA A 330 1.73 -0.07 17.38
CA ALA A 330 2.54 0.59 16.36
C ALA A 330 3.35 1.78 16.89
N ARG A 331 2.78 2.61 17.78
CA ARG A 331 3.46 3.77 18.37
C ARG A 331 4.56 3.35 19.35
N VAL A 332 4.33 2.32 20.17
CA VAL A 332 5.35 1.75 21.08
C VAL A 332 6.52 1.19 20.28
N ALA A 333 6.26 0.44 19.21
CA ALA A 333 7.30 -0.04 18.30
C ALA A 333 8.12 1.11 17.69
N LYS A 334 7.45 2.15 17.16
CA LYS A 334 8.13 3.31 16.58
C LYS A 334 9.00 4.04 17.59
N VAL A 335 8.50 4.31 18.80
CA VAL A 335 9.25 5.02 19.85
C VAL A 335 10.47 4.21 20.30
N ALA A 336 10.33 2.88 20.43
CA ALA A 336 11.44 2.00 20.79
C ALA A 336 12.52 1.95 19.69
N CYS A 337 12.12 1.78 18.43
CA CYS A 337 13.08 1.76 17.32
C CYS A 337 13.78 3.11 17.14
N ALA A 338 13.05 4.23 17.29
CA ALA A 338 13.61 5.57 17.19
C ALA A 338 14.59 5.92 18.34
N HIS A 339 14.48 5.26 19.50
CA HIS A 339 15.45 5.35 20.60
C HIS A 339 16.68 4.48 20.32
N PHE A 340 16.48 3.19 20.05
CA PHE A 340 17.59 2.25 19.83
C PHE A 340 18.34 2.44 18.49
N ALA A 341 17.88 3.34 17.62
CA ALA A 341 18.58 3.77 16.41
C ALA A 341 19.33 5.12 16.57
N GLN A 342 19.44 5.69 17.76
CA GLN A 342 20.27 6.88 18.00
C GLN A 342 21.73 6.48 18.22
N GLY A 343 22.65 7.07 17.44
CA GLY A 343 24.08 6.74 17.43
C GLY A 343 24.71 6.73 16.04
N GLU A 344 23.89 6.61 14.98
CA GLU A 344 24.32 6.76 13.58
C GLU A 344 24.12 8.21 13.12
N SER A 345 25.07 8.79 12.40
CA SER A 345 24.80 10.03 11.67
C SER A 345 24.02 9.77 10.37
N GLU A 346 23.36 10.79 9.84
CA GLU A 346 22.70 10.74 8.53
C GLU A 346 23.67 10.29 7.40
N GLN A 347 24.96 10.63 7.55
CA GLN A 347 26.02 10.29 6.61
C GLN A 347 26.52 8.84 6.80
N ASP A 348 26.64 8.36 8.04
CA ASP A 348 26.98 6.96 8.32
C ASP A 348 25.90 5.99 7.83
N ARG A 349 24.61 6.39 7.91
CA ARG A 349 23.50 5.62 7.33
C ARG A 349 23.62 5.46 5.82
N ILE A 350 24.14 6.47 5.12
CA ILE A 350 24.37 6.42 3.67
C ILE A 350 25.65 5.61 3.36
N ALA A 351 26.67 5.65 4.22
CA ALA A 351 27.97 5.01 3.99
C ALA A 351 28.05 3.54 4.44
N THR A 352 27.31 3.13 5.48
CA THR A 352 27.49 1.83 6.15
C THR A 352 26.29 0.86 6.00
N ALA A 353 25.14 1.34 5.53
CA ALA A 353 24.01 0.47 5.23
C ALA A 353 24.37 -0.51 4.10
N LYS A 354 24.72 -1.76 4.47
CA LYS A 354 24.85 -2.86 3.50
C LYS A 354 23.55 -2.94 2.71
N PRO A 355 23.57 -2.64 1.40
CA PRO A 355 22.34 -2.39 0.67
C PRO A 355 21.48 -3.66 0.63
N PRO A 356 20.15 -3.54 0.77
CA PRO A 356 19.31 -4.62 1.27
C PRO A 356 19.16 -5.77 0.27
N LEU A 357 19.13 -7.03 0.75
CA LEU A 357 18.86 -8.17 -0.11
C LEU A 357 17.38 -8.18 -0.55
N LEU A 358 17.08 -7.52 -1.66
CA LEU A 358 15.75 -7.48 -2.26
C LEU A 358 15.53 -8.75 -3.08
N THR A 359 14.37 -9.36 -2.88
CA THR A 359 13.93 -10.63 -3.49
C THR A 359 12.42 -10.54 -3.76
N ILE A 360 11.81 -11.55 -4.40
CA ILE A 360 10.38 -11.49 -4.73
C ILE A 360 9.52 -11.29 -3.47
N GLY A 361 8.64 -10.30 -3.50
CA GLY A 361 7.77 -9.90 -2.39
C GLY A 361 8.36 -8.85 -1.44
N ALA A 362 9.59 -8.36 -1.69
CA ALA A 362 10.08 -7.13 -1.06
C ALA A 362 9.30 -5.91 -1.60
N THR A 363 9.03 -4.91 -0.76
CA THR A 363 8.29 -3.71 -1.17
C THR A 363 8.88 -2.39 -0.64
N GLY A 364 8.41 -1.27 -1.18
CA GLY A 364 8.71 0.07 -0.66
C GLY A 364 9.72 0.87 -1.50
N LYS A 365 10.20 1.99 -0.95
CA LYS A 365 10.95 3.02 -1.68
C LYS A 365 12.23 2.49 -2.36
N THR A 366 13.05 1.70 -1.68
CA THR A 366 14.26 1.11 -2.31
C THR A 366 13.93 0.10 -3.41
N VAL A 367 12.74 -0.51 -3.41
CA VAL A 367 12.27 -1.34 -4.53
C VAL A 367 11.86 -0.47 -5.72
N GLU A 368 11.15 0.64 -5.50
CA GLU A 368 10.91 1.61 -6.57
C GLU A 368 12.21 2.13 -7.17
N ASP A 369 13.20 2.44 -6.33
CA ASP A 369 14.49 3.00 -6.77
C ASP A 369 15.35 1.95 -7.48
N LEU A 370 15.26 0.67 -7.11
CA LEU A 370 15.79 -0.43 -7.90
C LEU A 370 15.06 -0.55 -9.26
N GLN A 371 13.72 -0.50 -9.28
CA GLN A 371 12.93 -0.57 -10.52
C GLN A 371 13.29 0.60 -11.48
N ARG A 372 13.45 1.82 -10.94
CA ARG A 372 13.96 3.00 -11.67
C ARG A 372 15.38 2.75 -12.21
N THR A 373 16.26 2.22 -11.38
CA THR A 373 17.67 1.95 -11.72
C THR A 373 17.81 0.89 -12.80
N LEU A 374 17.06 -0.21 -12.72
CA LEU A 374 17.02 -1.26 -13.75
C LEU A 374 16.45 -0.73 -15.07
N ASN A 375 15.34 0.01 -15.03
CA ASN A 375 14.75 0.66 -16.21
C ASN A 375 15.73 1.63 -16.90
N ALA A 376 16.55 2.34 -16.13
CA ALA A 376 17.49 3.34 -16.66
C ALA A 376 18.80 2.75 -17.21
N ARG A 377 19.23 1.57 -16.73
CA ARG A 377 20.57 1.02 -17.00
C ARG A 377 20.60 -0.18 -17.95
N LEU A 378 19.49 -0.91 -18.10
CA LEU A 378 19.35 -1.99 -19.07
C LEU A 378 19.04 -1.47 -20.47
N LYS A 379 19.54 -2.15 -21.52
CA LYS A 379 19.31 -1.82 -22.92
C LYS A 379 19.01 -3.11 -23.73
N PRO A 380 17.79 -3.27 -24.29
CA PRO A 380 16.62 -2.40 -24.13
C PRO A 380 16.12 -2.35 -22.68
N SER A 381 15.36 -1.31 -22.36
CA SER A 381 14.78 -1.13 -21.01
C SER A 381 13.68 -2.17 -20.76
N PRO A 382 13.59 -2.80 -19.58
CA PRO A 382 12.54 -3.77 -19.22
C PRO A 382 11.16 -3.14 -18.92
N GLU A 383 11.01 -1.82 -19.03
CA GLU A 383 9.76 -1.06 -18.84
C GLU A 383 8.98 -1.31 -17.52
N LEU A 384 9.68 -1.76 -16.47
CA LEU A 384 9.10 -2.11 -15.17
C LEU A 384 8.13 -1.02 -14.68
N ALA A 385 7.02 -1.45 -14.08
CA ALA A 385 6.21 -0.54 -13.29
C ALA A 385 7.02 -0.04 -12.09
N ILE A 386 6.95 1.26 -11.79
CA ILE A 386 7.50 1.83 -10.56
C ILE A 386 6.39 1.82 -9.50
N ASP A 387 6.02 0.61 -9.11
CA ASP A 387 4.95 0.32 -8.15
C ASP A 387 5.48 -0.04 -6.75
N GLY A 388 6.80 -0.21 -6.61
CA GLY A 388 7.42 -0.55 -5.34
C GLY A 388 7.14 -1.98 -4.89
N ASP A 389 6.79 -2.88 -5.81
CA ASP A 389 6.60 -4.32 -5.57
C ASP A 389 7.65 -5.13 -6.35
N PHE A 390 8.49 -5.89 -5.64
CA PHE A 390 9.49 -6.75 -6.26
C PHE A 390 8.79 -8.01 -6.79
N GLY A 391 8.10 -7.85 -7.92
CA GLY A 391 7.45 -8.96 -8.62
C GLY A 391 8.41 -9.79 -9.47
N PRO A 392 7.92 -10.86 -10.12
CA PRO A 392 8.69 -11.68 -11.06
C PRO A 392 9.36 -10.88 -12.19
N ASN A 393 8.74 -9.79 -12.64
CA ASN A 393 9.30 -8.90 -13.65
C ASN A 393 10.56 -8.18 -13.15
N THR A 394 10.53 -7.66 -11.91
CA THR A 394 11.68 -7.04 -11.24
C THR A 394 12.82 -8.06 -11.06
N GLN A 395 12.48 -9.31 -10.69
CA GLN A 395 13.48 -10.40 -10.65
C GLN A 395 14.08 -10.70 -12.02
N ALA A 396 13.26 -10.80 -13.08
CA ALA A 396 13.74 -11.11 -14.43
C ALA A 396 14.68 -10.02 -14.97
N ALA A 397 14.30 -8.75 -14.80
CA ALA A 397 15.16 -7.61 -15.12
C ALA A 397 16.46 -7.62 -14.31
N LEU A 398 16.42 -7.95 -13.02
CA LEU A 398 17.63 -8.04 -12.21
C LEU A 398 18.56 -9.18 -12.66
N ARG A 399 18.02 -10.34 -13.07
CA ARG A 399 18.81 -11.42 -13.68
C ARG A 399 19.46 -11.00 -14.99
N GLN A 400 18.73 -10.25 -15.83
CA GLN A 400 19.31 -9.67 -17.04
C GLN A 400 20.46 -8.72 -16.67
N PHE A 401 20.26 -7.81 -15.71
CA PHE A 401 21.31 -6.89 -15.26
C PHE A 401 22.54 -7.60 -14.70
N GLN A 402 22.35 -8.73 -14.01
CA GLN A 402 23.45 -9.56 -13.53
C GLN A 402 24.21 -10.20 -14.69
N ASN A 403 23.53 -10.82 -15.65
CA ASN A 403 24.17 -11.37 -16.87
C ASN A 403 24.91 -10.29 -17.69
N ASP A 404 24.27 -9.14 -17.92
CA ASP A 404 24.82 -7.99 -18.66
C ASP A 404 26.04 -7.35 -17.95
N ARG A 405 26.39 -7.84 -16.74
CA ARG A 405 27.53 -7.41 -15.90
C ARG A 405 28.42 -8.57 -15.46
N GLU A 406 28.30 -9.74 -16.10
CA GLU A 406 29.07 -10.96 -15.81
C GLU A 406 28.95 -11.45 -14.35
N LEU A 407 27.84 -11.12 -13.69
CA LEU A 407 27.49 -11.57 -12.34
C LEU A 407 26.60 -12.81 -12.38
N ALA A 408 26.61 -13.58 -11.29
CA ALA A 408 25.68 -14.69 -11.12
C ALA A 408 24.21 -14.20 -11.18
N PRO A 409 23.33 -14.75 -12.05
CA PRO A 409 21.95 -14.31 -12.21
C PRO A 409 21.02 -14.84 -11.10
N THR A 410 21.35 -14.51 -9.85
CA THR A 410 20.58 -14.90 -8.65
C THR A 410 19.14 -14.38 -8.73
N GLY A 411 18.93 -13.20 -9.31
CA GLY A 411 17.65 -12.50 -9.31
C GLY A 411 17.32 -11.87 -7.96
N THR A 412 18.36 -11.55 -7.18
CA THR A 412 18.31 -10.93 -5.85
C THR A 412 19.45 -9.93 -5.71
N THR A 413 19.23 -8.79 -5.04
CA THR A 413 20.29 -7.77 -4.89
C THR A 413 21.26 -8.12 -3.76
N ASP A 414 22.17 -9.05 -4.03
CA ASP A 414 23.33 -9.31 -3.17
C ASP A 414 24.36 -8.14 -3.20
N PRO A 415 25.35 -8.09 -2.29
CA PRO A 415 26.28 -6.96 -2.21
C PRO A 415 27.10 -6.71 -3.49
N VAL A 416 27.38 -7.76 -4.27
CA VAL A 416 28.11 -7.63 -5.55
C VAL A 416 27.21 -6.99 -6.60
N THR A 417 25.96 -7.45 -6.68
CA THR A 417 24.91 -6.89 -7.53
C THR A 417 24.65 -5.42 -7.20
N TRP A 418 24.60 -5.06 -5.93
CA TRP A 418 24.47 -3.65 -5.52
C TRP A 418 25.68 -2.80 -5.88
N ASN A 419 26.90 -3.30 -5.73
CA ASN A 419 28.10 -2.57 -6.14
C ASN A 419 28.08 -2.28 -7.65
N ALA A 420 27.61 -3.23 -8.47
CA ALA A 420 27.42 -3.04 -9.91
C ALA A 420 26.24 -2.09 -10.25
N LEU A 421 25.18 -2.08 -9.44
CA LEU A 421 24.05 -1.13 -9.54
C LEU A 421 24.45 0.29 -9.12
N GLY A 422 25.40 0.46 -8.21
CA GLY A 422 25.89 1.77 -7.73
C GLY A 422 24.77 2.65 -7.13
N PRO A 423 24.91 3.99 -7.18
CA PRO A 423 23.89 4.91 -6.68
C PRO A 423 22.54 4.74 -7.40
N LEU A 424 21.47 4.58 -6.64
CA LEU A 424 20.13 4.33 -7.19
C LEU A 424 19.47 5.61 -7.70
N VAL A 425 18.67 5.45 -8.74
CA VAL A 425 17.85 6.52 -9.32
C VAL A 425 16.66 6.76 -8.39
N SER A 426 16.79 7.73 -7.48
CA SER A 426 15.83 8.00 -6.39
C SER A 426 14.72 8.98 -6.74
N GLU A 427 14.91 9.84 -7.74
CA GLU A 427 13.84 10.65 -8.33
C GLU A 427 13.21 9.93 -9.54
N ASP A 428 11.96 10.25 -9.86
CA ASP A 428 11.37 9.82 -11.14
C ASP A 428 12.15 10.51 -12.26
N ALA A 429 13.01 9.75 -12.95
CA ALA A 429 13.82 10.26 -14.07
C ALA A 429 12.95 11.06 -15.06
N PRO A 430 13.43 12.19 -15.62
CA PRO A 430 12.62 13.11 -16.40
C PRO A 430 11.80 12.38 -17.47
N GLN A 431 10.49 12.33 -17.28
CA GLN A 431 9.62 11.55 -18.16
C GLN A 431 9.76 12.10 -19.58
N ARG A 432 9.94 11.17 -20.53
CA ARG A 432 10.08 11.49 -21.97
C ARG A 432 8.98 12.49 -22.37
N PRO A 433 9.27 13.48 -23.24
CA PRO A 433 8.27 14.43 -23.72
C PRO A 433 6.96 13.72 -24.09
N PRO A 434 5.78 14.23 -23.66
CA PRO A 434 4.49 13.60 -23.92
C PRO A 434 4.28 13.19 -25.38
N GLU A 435 4.84 13.95 -26.31
CA GLU A 435 4.82 13.74 -27.75
C GLU A 435 5.39 12.37 -28.11
N ILE A 436 6.51 11.98 -27.49
CA ILE A 436 7.17 10.67 -27.69
C ILE A 436 6.34 9.56 -27.02
N ILE A 437 5.94 9.74 -25.75
CA ILE A 437 5.18 8.73 -24.99
C ILE A 437 3.86 8.39 -25.67
N ASN A 438 3.18 9.40 -26.23
CA ASN A 438 1.85 9.26 -26.84
C ASN A 438 1.88 8.76 -28.29
N GLN A 439 3.06 8.68 -28.94
CA GLN A 439 3.26 8.06 -30.26
C GLN A 439 3.70 6.58 -30.16
N GLU A 440 4.02 6.10 -28.96
CA GLU A 440 4.59 4.77 -28.73
C GLU A 440 3.55 3.64 -28.84
N VAL A 441 3.66 2.82 -29.90
CA VAL A 441 2.76 1.69 -30.16
C VAL A 441 3.20 0.45 -29.37
N LEU A 442 2.64 0.28 -28.17
CA LEU A 442 2.97 -0.85 -27.30
C LEU A 442 2.43 -2.19 -27.86
N PRO A 443 3.27 -3.24 -28.02
CA PRO A 443 2.86 -4.51 -28.62
C PRO A 443 1.85 -5.28 -27.76
N LYS A 444 0.91 -5.98 -28.40
CA LYS A 444 -0.06 -6.87 -27.74
C LYS A 444 0.35 -8.34 -27.87
N GLN A 445 -0.04 -9.14 -26.88
CA GLN A 445 -0.10 -10.61 -26.98
C GLN A 445 -1.27 -11.03 -27.88
N PRO A 446 -1.19 -12.19 -28.57
CA PRO A 446 -2.32 -12.75 -29.33
C PRO A 446 -3.59 -12.89 -28.47
N ALA A 447 -4.76 -12.79 -29.10
CA ALA A 447 -6.04 -12.92 -28.42
C ALA A 447 -6.21 -14.28 -27.73
N ASP A 448 -6.86 -14.30 -26.57
CA ASP A 448 -6.98 -15.48 -25.70
C ASP A 448 -7.49 -16.74 -26.43
N SER A 449 -6.96 -17.93 -26.11
CA SER A 449 -7.63 -19.20 -26.46
C SER A 449 -9.03 -19.22 -25.83
N LEU A 450 -10.02 -19.74 -26.57
CA LEU A 450 -11.40 -19.91 -26.09
C LEU A 450 -11.56 -21.08 -25.10
N THR A 451 -10.56 -21.95 -24.97
CA THR A 451 -10.60 -23.12 -24.08
C THR A 451 -10.46 -22.74 -22.59
N GLY A 452 -11.44 -23.08 -21.77
CA GLY A 452 -11.29 -23.08 -20.30
C GLY A 452 -12.63 -23.21 -19.57
N PRO A 453 -12.66 -23.83 -18.36
CA PRO A 453 -13.89 -23.93 -17.58
C PRO A 453 -14.30 -22.57 -16.97
N PRO A 454 -15.60 -22.29 -16.77
CA PRO A 454 -16.12 -21.02 -16.25
C PRO A 454 -15.95 -20.85 -14.74
N TYR A 455 -14.91 -21.43 -14.13
CA TYR A 455 -14.63 -21.27 -12.71
C TYR A 455 -14.14 -19.84 -12.41
N VAL A 456 -14.75 -19.21 -11.41
CA VAL A 456 -14.46 -17.84 -10.96
C VAL A 456 -14.42 -17.76 -9.44
N SER A 457 -13.63 -16.82 -8.91
CA SER A 457 -13.51 -16.51 -7.47
C SER A 457 -14.41 -15.37 -6.97
N CYS A 458 -15.04 -14.62 -7.89
CA CYS A 458 -15.80 -13.41 -7.60
C CYS A 458 -17.19 -13.66 -6.98
N LYS A 459 -17.62 -12.72 -6.12
CA LYS A 459 -18.86 -12.79 -5.31
C LYS A 459 -20.14 -12.50 -6.09
N ALA A 460 -20.01 -11.90 -7.27
CA ALA A 460 -21.05 -11.63 -8.25
C ALA A 460 -20.41 -11.28 -9.60
N TRP A 461 -21.07 -11.64 -10.71
CA TRP A 461 -20.67 -11.24 -12.06
C TRP A 461 -21.86 -11.07 -13.01
N ALA A 462 -21.64 -10.31 -14.08
CA ALA A 462 -22.60 -10.06 -15.16
C ALA A 462 -21.89 -10.03 -16.53
N ILE A 463 -22.55 -10.56 -17.56
CA ILE A 463 -22.12 -10.52 -18.96
C ILE A 463 -23.25 -9.93 -19.81
N GLY A 464 -22.94 -9.04 -20.74
CA GLY A 464 -23.95 -8.41 -21.60
C GLY A 464 -23.46 -8.03 -22.99
N ASN A 465 -24.40 -7.94 -23.92
CA ASN A 465 -24.14 -7.52 -25.30
C ASN A 465 -23.66 -6.05 -25.34
N HIS A 466 -22.60 -5.77 -26.11
CA HIS A 466 -22.01 -4.43 -26.19
C HIS A 466 -22.92 -3.38 -26.83
N GLU A 467 -23.73 -3.78 -27.81
CA GLU A 467 -24.52 -2.87 -28.64
C GLU A 467 -25.87 -2.55 -27.99
N THR A 468 -26.61 -3.59 -27.60
CA THR A 468 -27.94 -3.44 -26.96
C THR A 468 -27.84 -3.10 -25.48
N GLY A 469 -26.77 -3.51 -24.80
CA GLY A 469 -26.63 -3.41 -23.34
C GLY A 469 -27.43 -4.47 -22.57
N GLN A 470 -28.04 -5.43 -23.28
CA GLN A 470 -28.81 -6.52 -22.71
C GLN A 470 -27.92 -7.42 -21.83
N LEU A 471 -28.41 -7.74 -20.63
CA LEU A 471 -27.83 -8.76 -19.77
C LEU A 471 -28.05 -10.14 -20.41
N LEU A 472 -26.96 -10.85 -20.72
CA LEU A 472 -26.99 -12.18 -21.34
C LEU A 472 -26.89 -13.28 -20.28
N TRP A 473 -25.91 -13.16 -19.38
CA TRP A 473 -25.63 -14.14 -18.32
C TRP A 473 -25.22 -13.46 -17.02
N GLN A 474 -25.46 -14.12 -15.88
CA GLN A 474 -25.14 -13.57 -14.56
C GLN A 474 -24.92 -14.64 -13.49
N HIS A 475 -24.19 -14.25 -12.44
CA HIS A 475 -24.26 -14.87 -11.12
C HIS A 475 -24.44 -13.78 -10.07
N ALA A 476 -25.57 -13.80 -9.37
CA ALA A 476 -25.91 -12.84 -8.32
C ALA A 476 -25.72 -11.37 -8.75
N ALA A 477 -26.03 -11.02 -10.00
CA ALA A 477 -25.60 -9.74 -10.58
C ALA A 477 -26.23 -8.50 -9.92
N ASP A 478 -27.40 -8.63 -9.30
CA ASP A 478 -28.07 -7.58 -8.51
C ASP A 478 -27.65 -7.54 -7.03
N ARG A 479 -26.68 -8.37 -6.62
CA ARG A 479 -26.13 -8.35 -5.25
C ARG A 479 -25.40 -7.04 -5.01
N ARG A 480 -25.90 -6.25 -4.05
CA ARG A 480 -25.29 -4.98 -3.63
C ARG A 480 -23.95 -5.25 -2.94
N LEU A 481 -22.87 -4.76 -3.53
CA LEU A 481 -21.48 -4.92 -3.08
C LEU A 481 -20.75 -3.57 -3.09
N ALA A 482 -19.66 -3.47 -2.34
CA ALA A 482 -18.72 -2.37 -2.50
C ALA A 482 -17.94 -2.57 -3.81
N ILE A 483 -17.83 -1.52 -4.62
CA ILE A 483 -17.36 -1.61 -6.02
C ILE A 483 -15.99 -0.95 -6.28
N ALA A 484 -15.42 -0.30 -5.27
CA ALA A 484 -14.14 0.40 -5.32
C ALA A 484 -14.04 1.37 -6.52
N SER A 485 -12.84 1.58 -7.09
CA SER A 485 -12.60 2.55 -8.17
C SER A 485 -13.28 2.26 -9.52
N THR A 486 -14.16 1.26 -9.65
CA THR A 486 -15.11 1.20 -10.78
C THR A 486 -16.10 2.37 -10.71
N THR A 487 -16.34 2.96 -9.53
CA THR A 487 -17.02 4.25 -9.32
C THR A 487 -16.49 5.37 -10.23
N LYS A 488 -15.20 5.34 -10.62
CA LYS A 488 -14.62 6.34 -11.52
C LYS A 488 -15.20 6.32 -12.94
N ILE A 489 -15.88 5.23 -13.34
CA ILE A 489 -16.68 5.21 -14.58
C ILE A 489 -17.79 6.27 -14.50
N MET A 490 -18.50 6.37 -13.37
CA MET A 490 -19.56 7.38 -13.18
C MET A 490 -18.97 8.79 -13.11
N THR A 491 -17.86 8.97 -12.40
CA THR A 491 -17.13 10.26 -12.33
C THR A 491 -16.74 10.76 -13.71
N ALA A 492 -16.18 9.89 -14.56
CA ALA A 492 -15.88 10.23 -15.96
C ALA A 492 -17.14 10.43 -16.81
N TYR A 493 -18.19 9.62 -16.61
CA TYR A 493 -19.46 9.71 -17.34
C TYR A 493 -20.14 11.07 -17.13
N VAL A 494 -20.28 11.54 -15.88
CA VAL A 494 -20.88 12.86 -15.57
C VAL A 494 -20.15 13.98 -16.32
N ILE A 495 -18.82 14.02 -16.22
CA ILE A 495 -17.99 15.08 -16.82
C ILE A 495 -18.04 15.01 -18.34
N LEU A 496 -17.97 13.81 -18.93
CA LEU A 496 -18.01 13.63 -20.37
C LEU A 496 -19.40 13.88 -20.96
N ARG A 497 -20.49 13.63 -20.21
CA ARG A 497 -21.86 14.02 -20.61
C ARG A 497 -22.03 15.54 -20.60
N MET A 498 -21.46 16.26 -19.63
CA MET A 498 -21.39 17.73 -19.68
C MET A 498 -20.57 18.20 -20.90
N ALA A 499 -19.42 17.56 -21.15
CA ALA A 499 -18.53 17.91 -22.25
C ALA A 499 -19.07 17.59 -23.67
N GLN A 500 -20.08 16.71 -23.82
CA GLN A 500 -20.76 16.53 -25.11
C GLN A 500 -21.45 17.82 -25.58
N ASN A 501 -22.03 18.57 -24.65
CA ASN A 501 -22.77 19.79 -24.95
C ASN A 501 -21.87 21.04 -24.87
N ASN A 502 -20.78 20.98 -24.10
CA ASN A 502 -19.74 22.01 -24.06
C ASN A 502 -18.33 21.37 -24.11
N PRO A 503 -17.77 21.12 -25.31
CA PRO A 503 -16.42 20.56 -25.45
C PRO A 503 -15.31 21.45 -24.86
N GLY A 504 -15.59 22.74 -24.60
CA GLY A 504 -14.67 23.66 -23.92
C GLY A 504 -14.32 23.21 -22.50
N LEU A 505 -15.21 22.48 -21.81
CA LEU A 505 -14.98 21.95 -20.47
C LEU A 505 -13.75 21.04 -20.36
N LEU A 506 -13.34 20.37 -21.45
CA LEU A 506 -12.13 19.54 -21.45
C LEU A 506 -10.83 20.34 -21.56
N LYS A 507 -10.90 21.62 -21.92
CA LYS A 507 -9.76 22.55 -21.98
C LYS A 507 -9.58 23.36 -20.69
N GLU A 508 -10.58 23.39 -19.81
CA GLU A 508 -10.51 24.09 -18.53
C GLU A 508 -9.38 23.54 -17.65
N VAL A 509 -8.60 24.45 -17.08
CA VAL A 509 -7.48 24.11 -16.19
C VAL A 509 -8.02 23.80 -14.80
N VAL A 510 -7.78 22.58 -14.33
CA VAL A 510 -8.09 22.14 -12.97
C VAL A 510 -6.84 22.31 -12.11
N VAL A 511 -6.96 23.04 -11.01
CA VAL A 511 -5.89 23.23 -10.01
C VAL A 511 -6.13 22.27 -8.84
N PHE A 512 -5.09 21.56 -8.40
CA PHE A 512 -5.20 20.60 -7.30
C PHE A 512 -5.26 21.29 -5.94
N SER A 513 -6.28 20.95 -5.14
CA SER A 513 -6.36 21.35 -3.74
C SER A 513 -5.47 20.45 -2.87
N THR A 514 -5.13 20.94 -1.66
CA THR A 514 -4.48 20.12 -0.63
C THR A 514 -5.36 18.94 -0.18
N GLY A 515 -6.68 19.01 -0.39
CA GLY A 515 -7.61 17.90 -0.15
C GLY A 515 -7.49 16.81 -1.23
N ALA A 516 -7.41 17.21 -2.50
CA ALA A 516 -7.17 16.30 -3.61
C ALA A 516 -5.83 15.57 -3.46
N ASP A 517 -4.73 16.31 -3.31
CA ASP A 517 -3.36 15.78 -3.14
C ASP A 517 -3.28 14.75 -1.99
N LYS A 518 -3.85 15.08 -0.82
CA LYS A 518 -3.84 14.20 0.36
C LYS A 518 -4.91 13.12 0.36
N THR A 519 -5.62 12.87 -0.76
CA THR A 519 -6.63 11.81 -0.83
C THR A 519 -5.96 10.42 -0.89
N PRO A 520 -6.17 9.54 0.11
CA PRO A 520 -5.40 8.30 0.24
C PRO A 520 -5.75 7.24 -0.80
N GLY A 521 -4.80 6.35 -1.10
CA GLY A 521 -4.95 5.21 -2.02
C GLY A 521 -4.24 5.43 -3.36
N SER A 522 -4.81 4.91 -4.45
CA SER A 522 -4.27 5.14 -5.80
C SER A 522 -4.23 6.63 -6.13
N THR A 523 -3.12 7.11 -6.69
CA THR A 523 -2.85 8.53 -6.96
C THR A 523 -2.38 8.73 -8.40
N SER A 524 -2.68 9.90 -8.97
CA SER A 524 -2.10 10.40 -10.22
C SER A 524 -0.72 11.05 -10.05
N ARG A 525 -0.25 11.21 -8.80
CA ARG A 525 0.98 11.91 -8.37
C ARG A 525 1.01 13.40 -8.79
N ILE A 526 -0.15 14.07 -8.82
CA ILE A 526 -0.28 15.52 -9.03
C ILE A 526 -0.42 16.19 -7.66
N ARG A 527 0.37 17.23 -7.40
CA ARG A 527 0.57 17.85 -6.08
C ARG A 527 -0.35 19.06 -5.88
N ALA A 528 -0.58 19.47 -4.63
CA ALA A 528 -1.32 20.70 -4.32
C ALA A 528 -0.72 21.92 -5.04
N GLY A 529 -1.59 22.71 -5.68
CA GLY A 529 -1.20 23.87 -6.49
C GLY A 529 -0.71 23.54 -7.91
N GLU A 530 -0.48 22.27 -8.27
CA GLU A 530 -0.25 21.88 -9.67
C GLU A 530 -1.56 21.86 -10.46
N SER A 531 -1.44 21.98 -11.78
CA SER A 531 -2.57 22.19 -12.68
C SER A 531 -2.37 21.61 -14.08
N LEU A 532 -3.49 21.25 -14.72
CA LEU A 532 -3.58 20.67 -16.06
C LEU A 532 -5.01 20.77 -16.61
N PRO A 533 -5.23 20.63 -17.94
CA PRO A 533 -6.57 20.59 -18.51
C PRO A 533 -7.38 19.38 -18.05
N ALA A 534 -8.69 19.56 -17.83
CA ALA A 534 -9.61 18.49 -17.40
C ALA A 534 -9.60 17.26 -18.34
N GLY A 535 -9.40 17.47 -19.65
CA GLY A 535 -9.28 16.40 -20.65
C GLY A 535 -8.08 15.48 -20.44
N GLU A 536 -6.97 15.99 -19.88
CA GLU A 536 -5.80 15.19 -19.47
C GLU A 536 -5.99 14.61 -18.07
N LEU A 537 -6.61 15.36 -17.16
CA LEU A 537 -6.93 14.88 -15.82
C LEU A 537 -7.88 13.67 -15.84
N LEU A 538 -8.73 13.53 -16.87
CA LEU A 538 -9.52 12.31 -17.09
C LEU A 538 -8.67 11.07 -17.45
N TYR A 539 -7.45 11.22 -18.01
CA TYR A 539 -6.51 10.10 -18.13
C TYR A 539 -5.91 9.73 -16.77
N ALA A 540 -5.49 10.72 -15.97
CA ALA A 540 -5.05 10.54 -14.58
C ALA A 540 -6.13 9.91 -13.66
N LEU A 541 -7.41 10.18 -13.92
CA LEU A 541 -8.54 9.52 -13.26
C LEU A 541 -8.63 8.03 -13.64
N LEU A 542 -8.58 7.72 -14.94
CA LEU A 542 -8.97 6.40 -15.46
C LEU A 542 -7.81 5.39 -15.48
N LEU A 543 -6.61 5.80 -15.92
CA LEU A 543 -5.47 4.91 -16.15
C LEU A 543 -4.82 4.43 -14.82
N PRO A 544 -4.18 5.31 -14.01
CA PRO A 544 -3.54 4.93 -12.75
C PRO A 544 -4.57 4.82 -11.61
N SER A 545 -5.84 5.12 -11.89
CA SER A 545 -6.96 5.08 -10.93
C SER A 545 -6.90 6.17 -9.85
N GLY A 546 -6.38 7.37 -10.15
CA GLY A 546 -6.12 8.45 -9.19
C GLY A 546 -7.35 8.90 -8.39
N ASN A 547 -7.30 8.76 -7.07
CA ASN A 547 -8.33 9.22 -6.13
C ASN A 547 -8.28 10.74 -5.97
N ASP A 548 -7.07 11.27 -5.89
CA ASP A 548 -6.69 12.68 -6.01
C ASP A 548 -7.32 13.36 -7.24
N ALA A 549 -7.15 12.75 -8.42
CA ALA A 549 -7.74 13.23 -9.66
C ALA A 549 -9.28 13.23 -9.62
N ALA A 550 -9.89 12.25 -8.93
CA ALA A 550 -11.35 12.20 -8.77
C ALA A 550 -11.89 13.30 -7.83
N ILE A 551 -11.14 13.66 -6.78
CA ILE A 551 -11.48 14.79 -5.90
C ILE A 551 -11.28 16.12 -6.64
N ALA A 552 -10.14 16.35 -7.30
CA ALA A 552 -9.88 17.57 -8.05
C ALA A 552 -10.96 17.84 -9.12
N LEU A 553 -11.35 16.81 -9.89
CA LEU A 553 -12.45 16.90 -10.86
C LEU A 553 -13.80 17.17 -10.20
N ALA A 554 -14.13 16.48 -9.09
CA ALA A 554 -15.39 16.67 -8.39
C ALA A 554 -15.49 18.02 -7.66
N GLU A 555 -14.35 18.58 -7.22
CA GLU A 555 -14.27 19.95 -6.73
C GLU A 555 -14.50 20.96 -7.85
N HIS A 556 -13.87 20.77 -9.01
CA HIS A 556 -13.98 21.68 -10.16
C HIS A 556 -15.38 21.69 -10.75
N PHE A 557 -15.83 20.56 -11.29
CA PHE A 557 -17.16 20.44 -11.91
C PHE A 557 -18.29 20.53 -10.88
N GLY A 558 -18.03 20.19 -9.61
CA GLY A 558 -18.97 20.40 -8.52
C GLY A 558 -19.37 21.87 -8.33
N ARG A 559 -18.44 22.82 -8.51
CA ARG A 559 -18.71 24.27 -8.42
C ARG A 559 -19.67 24.72 -9.54
N GLN A 560 -19.47 24.23 -10.76
CA GLN A 560 -20.33 24.53 -11.92
C GLN A 560 -21.76 23.97 -11.77
N LEU A 561 -21.96 22.98 -10.89
CA LEU A 561 -23.25 22.34 -10.64
C LEU A 561 -24.03 22.98 -9.47
N LEU A 562 -23.44 23.92 -8.72
CA LEU A 562 -24.10 24.63 -7.61
C LEU A 562 -25.16 25.60 -8.14
N SER A 563 -26.35 25.60 -7.53
CA SER A 563 -27.30 26.71 -7.65
C SER A 563 -27.01 27.80 -6.63
N GLN A 564 -27.63 28.99 -6.78
CA GLN A 564 -27.57 30.04 -5.76
C GLN A 564 -28.04 29.55 -4.37
N THR A 565 -28.97 28.59 -4.32
CA THR A 565 -29.43 27.98 -3.07
C THR A 565 -28.35 27.09 -2.44
N ASP A 566 -27.65 26.28 -3.23
CA ASP A 566 -26.53 25.46 -2.74
C ASP A 566 -25.40 26.34 -2.18
N VAL A 567 -25.12 27.47 -2.82
CA VAL A 567 -24.12 28.47 -2.34
C VAL A 567 -24.57 29.09 -1.01
N LYS A 568 -25.83 29.54 -0.90
CA LYS A 568 -26.38 30.09 0.36
C LYS A 568 -26.39 29.06 1.50
N GLN A 569 -26.53 27.78 1.17
CA GLN A 569 -26.48 26.65 2.12
C GLN A 569 -25.07 26.09 2.35
N GLN A 570 -24.03 26.72 1.78
CA GLN A 570 -22.62 26.32 1.91
C GLN A 570 -22.34 24.86 1.51
N ILE A 571 -23.10 24.32 0.55
CA ILE A 571 -22.94 22.95 0.09
C ILE A 571 -21.60 22.77 -0.62
N ALA A 572 -20.74 21.88 -0.09
CA ALA A 572 -19.44 21.61 -0.65
C ALA A 572 -19.53 21.12 -2.12
N PRO A 573 -18.67 21.60 -3.04
CA PRO A 573 -18.70 21.21 -4.46
C PRO A 573 -18.72 19.70 -4.71
N VAL A 574 -17.91 18.93 -3.98
CA VAL A 574 -17.85 17.46 -4.10
C VAL A 574 -19.20 16.82 -3.76
N THR A 575 -19.92 17.33 -2.76
CA THR A 575 -21.28 16.86 -2.42
C THR A 575 -22.22 17.06 -3.60
N ARG A 576 -22.17 18.23 -4.24
CA ARG A 576 -23.01 18.54 -5.41
C ARG A 576 -22.66 17.69 -6.63
N PHE A 577 -21.37 17.40 -6.85
CA PHE A 577 -20.93 16.46 -7.86
C PHE A 577 -21.44 15.04 -7.60
N VAL A 578 -21.38 14.57 -6.34
CA VAL A 578 -21.95 13.26 -5.93
C VAL A 578 -23.48 13.23 -6.09
N THR A 579 -24.18 14.36 -5.91
CA THR A 579 -25.61 14.46 -6.27
C THR A 579 -25.83 14.23 -7.77
N ALA A 580 -24.97 14.80 -8.64
CA ALA A 580 -25.04 14.58 -10.08
C ALA A 580 -24.72 13.13 -10.47
N MET A 581 -23.74 12.48 -9.83
CA MET A 581 -23.45 11.04 -10.01
C MET A 581 -24.67 10.17 -9.69
N ASN A 582 -25.38 10.46 -8.59
CA ASN A 582 -26.58 9.71 -8.19
C ASN A 582 -27.80 10.01 -9.09
N ARG A 583 -27.92 11.24 -9.62
CA ARG A 583 -28.91 11.56 -10.67
C ARG A 583 -28.63 10.74 -11.92
N SER A 584 -27.39 10.76 -12.42
CA SER A 584 -26.98 9.95 -13.58
C SER A 584 -27.17 8.45 -13.35
N ALA A 585 -27.02 7.94 -12.13
CA ALA A 585 -27.35 6.56 -11.80
C ALA A 585 -28.85 6.26 -11.99
N LYS A 586 -29.74 7.13 -11.49
CA LYS A 586 -31.18 7.03 -11.72
C LYS A 586 -31.53 7.11 -13.21
N ASP A 587 -30.91 8.04 -13.93
CA ASP A 587 -31.13 8.25 -15.37
C ASP A 587 -30.68 7.05 -16.21
N GLN A 588 -29.74 6.24 -15.73
CA GLN A 588 -29.31 4.97 -16.34
C GLN A 588 -29.95 3.73 -15.69
N GLN A 589 -31.06 3.90 -14.95
CA GLN A 589 -31.84 2.82 -14.31
C GLN A 589 -31.00 1.92 -13.39
N MET A 590 -30.00 2.49 -12.72
CA MET A 590 -29.11 1.81 -11.77
C MET A 590 -29.73 1.77 -10.37
N HIS A 591 -30.89 1.12 -10.23
CA HIS A 591 -31.75 1.23 -9.05
C HIS A 591 -31.14 0.70 -7.74
N ASN A 592 -30.11 -0.14 -7.82
CA ASN A 592 -29.43 -0.71 -6.65
C ASN A 592 -28.17 0.09 -6.25
N THR A 593 -27.81 1.11 -7.03
CA THR A 593 -26.58 1.90 -6.87
C THR A 593 -26.79 3.15 -6.03
N HIS A 594 -25.85 3.42 -5.14
CA HIS A 594 -25.74 4.70 -4.44
C HIS A 594 -24.28 5.12 -4.31
N PHE A 595 -23.93 6.27 -4.89
CA PHE A 595 -22.60 6.86 -4.79
C PHE A 595 -22.51 7.81 -3.59
N LYS A 596 -21.31 7.87 -3.01
CA LYS A 596 -21.00 8.72 -1.84
C LYS A 596 -19.78 9.63 -2.03
N ASN A 597 -18.82 9.16 -2.80
CA ASN A 597 -17.56 9.83 -3.09
C ASN A 597 -17.14 9.50 -4.55
N PRO A 598 -16.35 10.34 -5.23
CA PRO A 598 -16.07 10.20 -6.67
C PRO A 598 -14.94 9.20 -6.99
N HIS A 599 -14.17 8.76 -6.00
CA HIS A 599 -13.00 7.87 -6.17
C HIS A 599 -13.31 6.38 -5.94
N GLY A 600 -14.33 6.07 -5.13
CA GLY A 600 -14.65 4.71 -4.72
C GLY A 600 -13.77 4.19 -3.58
N LEU A 601 -13.59 4.98 -2.52
CA LEU A 601 -13.11 4.43 -1.23
C LEU A 601 -14.32 3.89 -0.44
N THR A 602 -14.05 2.93 0.45
CA THR A 602 -15.08 2.24 1.25
C THR A 602 -15.81 3.22 2.17
N GLU A 603 -17.14 3.29 2.04
CA GLU A 603 -17.99 4.14 2.87
C GLU A 603 -19.38 3.50 3.05
N LYS A 604 -20.07 3.77 4.16
CA LYS A 604 -21.36 3.13 4.47
C LYS A 604 -22.42 3.52 3.43
N GLY A 605 -22.87 2.54 2.66
CA GLY A 605 -23.84 2.72 1.57
C GLY A 605 -23.24 3.11 0.23
N HIS A 606 -21.91 3.14 0.08
CA HIS A 606 -21.24 3.25 -1.22
C HIS A 606 -21.27 1.89 -1.95
N LEU A 607 -22.42 1.56 -2.52
CA LEU A 607 -22.74 0.22 -3.03
C LEU A 607 -23.33 0.30 -4.44
N SER A 608 -23.08 -0.74 -5.23
CA SER A 608 -23.66 -0.96 -6.57
C SER A 608 -23.70 -2.47 -6.84
N THR A 609 -24.05 -2.88 -8.06
CA THR A 609 -24.23 -4.28 -8.46
C THR A 609 -23.49 -4.54 -9.78
N ALA A 610 -23.29 -5.80 -10.14
CA ALA A 610 -22.64 -6.13 -11.41
C ALA A 610 -23.53 -5.75 -12.61
N HIS A 611 -24.85 -5.88 -12.45
CA HIS A 611 -25.86 -5.47 -13.43
C HIS A 611 -25.92 -3.95 -13.62
N ASP A 612 -25.95 -3.16 -12.54
CA ASP A 612 -25.94 -1.70 -12.62
C ASP A 612 -24.64 -1.17 -13.25
N LEU A 613 -23.49 -1.75 -12.90
CA LEU A 613 -22.21 -1.39 -13.52
C LEU A 613 -22.12 -1.77 -15.01
N LEU A 614 -22.84 -2.80 -15.45
CA LEU A 614 -22.95 -3.18 -16.87
C LEU A 614 -23.73 -2.10 -17.65
N LYS A 615 -24.87 -1.63 -17.12
CA LYS A 615 -25.62 -0.49 -17.68
C LYS A 615 -24.74 0.76 -17.77
N LEU A 616 -23.99 1.06 -16.71
CA LEU A 616 -23.05 2.19 -16.69
C LEU A 616 -21.90 2.03 -17.70
N ALA A 617 -21.37 0.82 -17.89
CA ALA A 617 -20.33 0.55 -18.88
C ALA A 617 -20.84 0.76 -20.31
N HIS A 618 -22.05 0.30 -20.62
CA HIS A 618 -22.74 0.55 -21.89
C HIS A 618 -22.95 2.04 -22.14
N ALA A 619 -23.51 2.75 -21.17
CA ALA A 619 -23.73 4.19 -21.22
C ALA A 619 -22.44 4.99 -21.44
N ALA A 620 -21.36 4.63 -20.74
CA ALA A 620 -20.07 5.30 -20.85
C ALA A 620 -19.34 4.98 -22.16
N MET A 621 -19.38 3.73 -22.66
CA MET A 621 -18.68 3.36 -23.91
C MET A 621 -19.35 3.90 -25.18
N LYS A 622 -20.59 4.41 -25.09
CA LYS A 622 -21.21 5.24 -26.13
C LYS A 622 -20.55 6.61 -26.28
N LEU A 623 -19.77 7.08 -25.30
CA LEU A 623 -19.02 8.34 -25.36
C LEU A 623 -17.63 8.09 -26.00
N PRO A 624 -17.30 8.67 -27.17
CA PRO A 624 -16.02 8.42 -27.85
C PRO A 624 -14.80 8.78 -26.99
N GLU A 625 -14.89 9.90 -26.27
CA GLU A 625 -13.84 10.38 -25.37
C GLU A 625 -13.67 9.50 -24.11
N PHE A 626 -14.68 8.73 -23.70
CA PHE A 626 -14.52 7.71 -22.66
C PHE A 626 -13.82 6.48 -23.23
N ARG A 627 -14.34 5.93 -24.34
CA ARG A 627 -13.80 4.75 -25.04
C ARG A 627 -12.31 4.91 -25.34
N LYS A 628 -11.93 6.06 -25.91
CA LYS A 628 -10.53 6.46 -26.17
C LYS A 628 -9.66 6.41 -24.92
N ARG A 629 -10.11 6.98 -23.80
CA ARG A 629 -9.34 7.00 -22.55
C ARG A 629 -9.19 5.61 -21.95
N VAL A 630 -10.26 4.83 -21.84
CA VAL A 630 -10.17 3.52 -21.18
C VAL A 630 -9.43 2.46 -22.01
N ALA A 631 -9.41 2.59 -23.33
CA ALA A 631 -8.59 1.76 -24.21
C ALA A 631 -7.10 2.15 -24.25
N THR A 632 -6.75 3.36 -23.78
CA THR A 632 -5.36 3.86 -23.81
C THR A 632 -4.50 3.12 -22.77
N ARG A 633 -3.41 2.48 -23.19
CA ARG A 633 -2.47 1.75 -22.32
C ARG A 633 -1.56 2.68 -21.50
N GLN A 634 -1.13 3.80 -22.07
CA GLN A 634 -0.36 4.81 -21.35
C GLN A 634 -0.64 6.22 -21.88
N ARG A 635 -0.51 7.24 -21.03
CA ARG A 635 -0.62 8.65 -21.40
C ARG A 635 0.59 9.42 -20.86
N GLY A 636 1.27 10.13 -21.74
CA GLY A 636 2.19 11.20 -21.35
C GLY A 636 1.44 12.53 -21.24
N SER A 637 1.71 13.34 -20.22
CA SER A 637 1.17 14.69 -20.05
C SER A 637 2.17 15.58 -19.33
N THR A 638 2.13 16.89 -19.57
CA THR A 638 2.86 17.89 -18.75
C THR A 638 1.92 18.49 -17.72
N VAL A 639 2.37 18.68 -16.48
CA VAL A 639 1.66 19.45 -15.44
C VAL A 639 2.40 20.76 -15.18
N THR A 640 1.66 21.83 -14.85
CA THR A 640 2.21 23.15 -14.54
C THR A 640 1.99 23.46 -13.05
N GLY A 641 3.06 23.75 -12.33
CA GLY A 641 3.05 24.04 -10.89
C GLY A 641 3.03 25.53 -10.53
N PRO A 642 2.94 25.86 -9.23
CA PRO A 642 3.06 27.23 -8.74
C PRO A 642 4.38 27.87 -9.18
N GLY A 643 4.36 29.14 -9.58
CA GLY A 643 5.52 29.82 -10.17
C GLY A 643 5.82 29.40 -11.63
N GLY A 644 4.97 28.58 -12.27
CA GLY A 644 5.04 28.30 -13.70
C GLY A 644 5.99 27.17 -14.10
N TYR A 645 6.62 26.47 -13.14
CA TYR A 645 7.44 25.30 -13.47
C TYR A 645 6.60 24.21 -14.16
N ARG A 646 7.25 23.39 -14.99
CA ARG A 646 6.60 22.29 -15.70
C ARG A 646 7.36 20.99 -15.46
N ARG A 647 6.61 19.89 -15.30
CA ARG A 647 7.18 18.53 -15.27
C ARG A 647 6.31 17.55 -16.05
N ASN A 648 6.94 16.54 -16.64
CA ASN A 648 6.26 15.51 -17.41
C ASN A 648 5.82 14.35 -16.50
N MET A 649 4.68 13.78 -16.83
CA MET A 649 4.01 12.68 -16.15
C MET A 649 3.74 11.54 -17.12
N LEU A 650 3.94 10.30 -16.65
CA LEU A 650 3.55 9.08 -17.35
C LEU A 650 2.52 8.34 -16.50
N TRP A 651 1.32 8.14 -17.06
CA TRP A 651 0.28 7.33 -16.45
C TRP A 651 0.08 6.04 -17.25
N LYS A 652 0.37 4.88 -16.64
CA LYS A 652 0.08 3.55 -17.23
C LYS A 652 -1.31 3.06 -16.78
N ASN A 653 -2.02 2.35 -17.65
CA ASN A 653 -3.36 1.84 -17.38
C ASN A 653 -3.33 0.62 -16.44
N THR A 654 -4.14 0.66 -15.39
CA THR A 654 -4.25 -0.42 -14.41
C THR A 654 -4.94 -1.69 -14.93
N ASN A 655 -5.72 -1.63 -16.03
CA ASN A 655 -6.30 -2.84 -16.62
C ASN A 655 -5.29 -3.59 -17.49
N ARG A 656 -4.74 -4.69 -16.95
CA ARG A 656 -3.74 -5.54 -17.60
C ARG A 656 -4.25 -6.26 -18.85
N LEU A 657 -5.58 -6.37 -19.07
CA LEU A 657 -6.14 -7.03 -20.26
C LEU A 657 -5.82 -6.29 -21.57
N LEU A 658 -5.55 -4.98 -21.53
CA LEU A 658 -5.20 -4.18 -22.72
C LEU A 658 -3.88 -4.60 -23.40
N ALA A 659 -3.05 -5.40 -22.72
CA ALA A 659 -1.85 -6.00 -23.30
C ALA A 659 -2.13 -7.29 -24.10
N ILE A 660 -3.37 -7.79 -24.11
CA ILE A 660 -3.83 -8.96 -24.86
C ILE A 660 -4.82 -8.46 -25.93
N ASP A 661 -4.79 -9.03 -27.14
CA ASP A 661 -5.69 -8.61 -28.19
C ASP A 661 -7.16 -9.03 -27.98
N GLY A 662 -8.08 -8.28 -28.59
CA GLY A 662 -9.53 -8.37 -28.37
C GLY A 662 -10.06 -7.51 -27.22
N TYR A 663 -9.26 -7.14 -26.21
CA TYR A 663 -9.75 -6.36 -25.06
C TYR A 663 -9.67 -4.84 -25.25
N GLN A 664 -10.67 -4.12 -24.71
CA GLN A 664 -10.88 -2.67 -24.90
C GLN A 664 -10.99 -1.86 -23.59
N GLY A 665 -10.62 -2.46 -22.44
CA GLY A 665 -10.31 -1.71 -21.21
C GLY A 665 -11.46 -1.56 -20.21
N VAL A 666 -12.15 -0.42 -20.20
CA VAL A 666 -13.02 0.06 -19.10
C VAL A 666 -12.30 0.28 -17.76
N LYS A 667 -12.54 -0.46 -16.65
CA LYS A 667 -12.01 -0.03 -15.32
C LYS A 667 -11.86 -1.11 -14.24
N THR A 668 -10.72 -1.08 -13.56
CA THR A 668 -10.35 -1.81 -12.33
C THR A 668 -10.88 -1.14 -11.04
N GLY A 669 -11.11 -1.91 -9.97
CA GLY A 669 -11.30 -1.37 -8.62
C GLY A 669 -10.81 -2.33 -7.52
N THR A 670 -10.25 -1.80 -6.43
CA THR A 670 -9.86 -2.61 -5.25
C THR A 670 -10.03 -1.82 -3.96
N THR A 671 -10.68 -2.41 -2.96
CA THR A 671 -10.56 -2.04 -1.53
C THR A 671 -10.74 -3.31 -0.69
N THR A 672 -10.35 -3.28 0.59
CA THR A 672 -10.51 -4.41 1.52
C THR A 672 -11.96 -4.92 1.60
N ALA A 673 -12.95 -4.01 1.56
CA ALA A 673 -14.37 -4.37 1.59
C ALA A 673 -14.90 -4.84 0.22
N ALA A 674 -14.44 -4.23 -0.88
CA ALA A 674 -14.85 -4.61 -2.23
C ALA A 674 -14.27 -5.95 -2.68
N GLY A 675 -13.05 -6.28 -2.24
CA GLY A 675 -12.22 -7.28 -2.90
C GLY A 675 -11.69 -6.74 -4.24
N ALA A 676 -11.35 -7.64 -5.16
CA ALA A 676 -10.85 -7.27 -6.48
C ALA A 676 -11.97 -7.23 -7.53
N CYS A 677 -12.24 -6.04 -8.07
CA CYS A 677 -13.31 -5.78 -9.04
C CYS A 677 -12.72 -5.40 -10.42
N LEU A 678 -13.43 -5.74 -11.49
CA LEU A 678 -13.10 -5.34 -12.86
C LEU A 678 -14.37 -5.24 -13.72
N VAL A 679 -14.53 -4.11 -14.40
CA VAL A 679 -15.45 -3.94 -15.54
C VAL A 679 -14.57 -3.95 -16.80
N SER A 680 -14.97 -4.69 -17.84
CA SER A 680 -14.23 -4.76 -19.10
C SER A 680 -15.13 -4.94 -20.31
N LEU A 681 -14.68 -4.42 -21.45
CA LEU A 681 -15.19 -4.74 -22.79
C LEU A 681 -14.14 -5.59 -23.52
N GLY A 682 -14.59 -6.61 -24.22
CA GLY A 682 -13.78 -7.42 -25.11
C GLY A 682 -14.58 -7.83 -26.35
N GLN A 683 -13.87 -8.08 -27.46
CA GLN A 683 -14.43 -8.44 -28.76
C GLN A 683 -13.71 -9.66 -29.34
N ARG A 684 -14.46 -10.53 -30.02
CA ARG A 684 -13.93 -11.66 -30.81
C ARG A 684 -14.65 -11.74 -32.15
N GLY A 685 -14.00 -11.31 -33.23
CA GLY A 685 -14.68 -11.13 -34.51
C GLY A 685 -15.76 -10.05 -34.39
N SER A 686 -17.01 -10.39 -34.71
CA SER A 686 -18.21 -9.59 -34.42
C SER A 686 -18.48 -9.40 -32.92
N ASP A 687 -18.15 -10.40 -32.10
CA ASP A 687 -18.81 -10.62 -30.82
C ASP A 687 -18.21 -9.76 -29.70
N ALA A 688 -18.74 -8.54 -29.55
CA ALA A 688 -18.38 -7.61 -28.49
C ALA A 688 -19.29 -7.76 -27.26
N ILE A 689 -18.70 -8.02 -26.09
CA ILE A 689 -19.42 -8.19 -24.82
C ILE A 689 -18.76 -7.45 -23.65
N PHE A 690 -19.60 -6.96 -22.75
CA PHE A 690 -19.20 -6.51 -21.42
C PHE A 690 -19.09 -7.69 -20.47
N VAL A 691 -18.07 -7.68 -19.62
CA VAL A 691 -17.95 -8.55 -18.45
C VAL A 691 -17.67 -7.69 -17.22
N VAL A 692 -18.44 -7.93 -16.15
CA VAL A 692 -18.28 -7.30 -14.84
C VAL A 692 -18.05 -8.39 -13.79
N VAL A 693 -16.96 -8.30 -13.03
CA VAL A 693 -16.69 -9.15 -11.86
C VAL A 693 -16.52 -8.31 -10.60
N LEU A 694 -17.18 -8.71 -9.52
CA LEU A 694 -17.14 -8.01 -8.22
C LEU A 694 -16.64 -8.94 -7.10
N GLY A 695 -15.63 -8.47 -6.36
CA GLY A 695 -15.11 -9.17 -5.19
C GLY A 695 -14.41 -10.49 -5.45
N SER A 696 -13.64 -10.58 -6.54
CA SER A 696 -12.66 -11.65 -6.80
C SER A 696 -11.67 -11.78 -5.63
N SER A 697 -11.20 -13.00 -5.37
CA SER A 697 -10.40 -13.34 -4.18
C SER A 697 -9.05 -12.61 -4.07
N SER A 698 -8.46 -12.19 -5.19
CA SER A 698 -7.19 -11.46 -5.22
C SER A 698 -7.09 -10.52 -6.43
N SER A 699 -6.11 -9.61 -6.40
CA SER A 699 -5.84 -8.72 -7.53
C SER A 699 -5.47 -9.46 -8.82
N ALA A 700 -4.92 -10.67 -8.74
CA ALA A 700 -4.64 -11.53 -9.88
C ALA A 700 -5.90 -12.27 -10.35
N SER A 701 -6.68 -12.86 -9.43
CA SER A 701 -7.83 -13.69 -9.81
C SER A 701 -8.92 -12.91 -10.54
N ARG A 702 -9.06 -11.59 -10.34
CA ARG A 702 -9.97 -10.76 -11.17
C ARG A 702 -9.76 -10.95 -12.67
N TYR A 703 -8.51 -11.14 -13.10
CA TYR A 703 -8.14 -11.30 -14.50
C TYR A 703 -8.38 -12.72 -14.99
N THR A 704 -8.15 -13.72 -14.14
CA THR A 704 -8.54 -15.12 -14.41
C THR A 704 -10.05 -15.24 -14.54
N ASP A 705 -10.80 -14.75 -13.55
CA ASP A 705 -12.25 -14.76 -13.50
C ASP A 705 -12.85 -14.08 -14.75
N THR A 706 -12.38 -12.87 -15.07
CA THR A 706 -12.84 -12.12 -16.24
C THR A 706 -12.53 -12.86 -17.55
N ARG A 707 -11.29 -13.38 -17.73
CA ARG A 707 -10.91 -14.12 -18.95
C ARG A 707 -11.69 -15.42 -19.09
N ASN A 708 -11.95 -16.15 -18.00
CA ASN A 708 -12.76 -17.36 -18.03
C ASN A 708 -14.21 -17.08 -18.47
N LEU A 709 -14.82 -16.01 -17.95
CA LEU A 709 -16.16 -15.56 -18.36
C LEU A 709 -16.22 -15.13 -19.83
N PHE A 710 -15.22 -14.36 -20.31
CA PHE A 710 -15.11 -13.99 -21.72
C PHE A 710 -15.00 -15.20 -22.65
N ARG A 711 -14.09 -16.14 -22.33
CA ARG A 711 -13.90 -17.38 -23.09
C ARG A 711 -15.18 -18.20 -23.18
N TRP A 712 -15.79 -18.46 -22.03
CA TRP A 712 -17.02 -19.23 -21.92
C TRP A 712 -18.17 -18.60 -22.71
N ALA A 713 -18.36 -17.27 -22.60
CA ALA A 713 -19.41 -16.55 -23.31
C ALA A 713 -19.21 -16.58 -24.84
N TRP A 714 -17.97 -16.38 -25.34
CA TRP A 714 -17.66 -16.53 -26.77
C TRP A 714 -17.82 -17.97 -27.29
N GLN A 715 -17.82 -18.99 -26.41
CA GLN A 715 -18.15 -20.36 -26.80
C GLN A 715 -19.66 -20.65 -26.88
N GLN A 716 -20.53 -19.83 -26.28
CA GLN A 716 -21.98 -20.12 -26.26
C GLN A 716 -22.70 -19.85 -27.58
N GLN A 717 -22.04 -19.17 -28.53
CA GLN A 717 -22.62 -18.52 -29.71
C GLN A 717 -23.68 -17.48 -29.33
N ILE A 718 -23.34 -16.20 -29.50
CA ILE A 718 -24.31 -15.13 -29.30
C ILE A 718 -25.20 -15.10 -30.54
N ASN A 719 -26.34 -15.79 -30.49
CA ASN A 719 -27.34 -15.73 -31.56
C ASN A 719 -27.69 -14.26 -31.86
N PRO A 720 -27.53 -13.79 -33.12
CA PRO A 720 -27.76 -12.40 -33.51
C PRO A 720 -29.25 -12.04 -33.60
#